data_AF-A0A972TL50-F1
#
_entry.id   AF-A0A972TL50-F1
#
_cell.length_a   1.000
_cell.length_b   1.000
_cell.length_c   1.000
_cell.angle_alpha   90.00
_cell.angle_beta   90.00
_cell.angle_gamma   90.00
#
_symmetry.space_group_name_H-M   'P 1'
#
loop_
_entity.id
_entity.type
_entity.pdbx_description
1 polymer ?
#
loop_
_entity_poly.entity_id
_entity_poly.type
_entity_poly.pdbx_seq_one_letter_code
_entity_poly.pdbx_strand_id
1 'polypeptide(L)'
;MTGHVLVVGGSIEGVQAALDIANSGLQVTIAEESSSIGQSVDLFLQPKLLEAANHPNINILTGTDITNLEGERGSFHVRFLEHPRYVDTDVCTSCGRCEQSCPVVVTGPRGSKAHKAIHFPQSGLKSVPSTCMIEKTGIAPCTAACPAGINVQGYVALISKGKLREALDLIREAVPFPHILGRVCTHPCEDVCTRRRVDQPLAIASLKRYLADMEPSQYTLMPTDVVAPDTPSRVAIIGSGPAGLTCAWDLVRMGHNSTIFEALPVPGGMVAVGMPRFRLPHEVREAEINAITNLGIEIKKNMPLGNDLTLDDLQKQGYEAIFIASGAHKNETLGIPGEDLHGVIESIGLLRKVNLKQYVKIGNNVVVIGGGYTAIDSARTAIRLGCKDVRIVYRRTADEMYATKAEILETIEEGVDMTFLSSPLSIVGENGKVTGIECQEMKLGEPDESGRRRPFPVEGSTFIIECDTVVVAIGQSPDLEIFEHGKIRPENNGKTLTVDPLTLGTNMHGIFAGGDVVHGPRSMVEAVGDGRRAAESIDRLLRGEDMKVGRTYERPTPIEVNLDEVKIVHRGRRRIPVLPARQRIKSFEEVETGYTTFMALRESKRCLSCGGCSECMECVRQCELEAVKHEMVPVETELEVGAIVFAQQPSRELPKDGVYVIGQGDGPGRLTNASAVASKAIVALGRHAHEGAMQKQIPVSILELHKNDSDVSMGEARIGVFICGCGGNISEAIDVNRIIRQFFRQKGIAYAQHVDYACSDEGAWEIRGMAREWELTHIVVAACACCALDQICFSCADRRIECKEKLLGHAQDDGLVYEFVNIREHCAWVHIRQPERAFEKARSLIRAGISRVTENKLLEGKSFVIEQNVVVIGSGLSGLQAANDLASMGIKTTVIDSGKSQKDKKSDELRQELIDKLRQNGANLLANAQLKDVRGSIGQFLVSIKQQGASHNITAGSLVIDTDVVTKKRLPPLLEIAVKHAINQNESDEISSCVPGIFLCGDMDKKDMDATLMRGSAAASRASALLGKGIEKSVQTFAIIDPVVCRGCGTCTTICEFGAASLIEQSPGVFVSKIDEAICRGCGTCVAHCPSGAICQNGLDDNQIAASLEALLTPF
;
A
#
# COMPACT_ATOMS: atom_id res chain seq x y z
N MET A 1 -30.74 2.97 22.48
CA MET A 1 -30.44 2.28 21.21
C MET A 1 -29.58 3.20 20.40
N THR A 2 -28.41 2.72 19.98
CA THR A 2 -27.51 3.44 19.09
C THR A 2 -28.14 3.55 17.70
N GLY A 3 -28.10 4.74 17.09
CA GLY A 3 -28.65 5.01 15.75
C GLY A 3 -27.68 4.63 14.61
N HIS A 4 -26.86 3.59 14.82
CA HIS A 4 -25.79 3.17 13.93
C HIS A 4 -26.03 1.73 13.46
N VAL A 5 -25.95 1.48 12.16
CA VAL A 5 -26.06 0.13 11.57
C VAL A 5 -24.74 -0.32 10.97
N LEU A 6 -24.36 -1.57 11.22
CA LEU A 6 -23.26 -2.22 10.52
C LEU A 6 -23.79 -2.98 9.30
N VAL A 7 -23.21 -2.75 8.13
CA VAL A 7 -23.41 -3.55 6.94
C VAL A 7 -22.14 -4.37 6.69
N VAL A 8 -22.25 -5.69 6.74
CA VAL A 8 -21.14 -6.62 6.50
C VAL A 8 -21.18 -7.10 5.06
N GLY A 9 -20.18 -6.69 4.28
CA GLY A 9 -20.04 -6.94 2.85
C GLY A 9 -20.42 -5.73 1.99
N GLY A 10 -19.50 -5.32 1.13
CA GLY A 10 -19.58 -4.22 0.18
C GLY A 10 -20.04 -4.65 -1.20
N SER A 11 -20.87 -5.69 -1.34
CA SER A 11 -21.54 -5.98 -2.61
C SER A 11 -22.53 -4.86 -2.97
N ILE A 12 -23.05 -4.85 -4.20
CA ILE A 12 -24.01 -3.81 -4.60
C ILE A 12 -25.29 -3.81 -3.75
N GLU A 13 -25.69 -4.99 -3.24
CA GLU A 13 -26.80 -5.13 -2.30
C GLU A 13 -26.47 -4.53 -0.93
N GLY A 14 -25.27 -4.79 -0.40
CA GLY A 14 -24.80 -4.18 0.84
C GLY A 14 -24.75 -2.65 0.71
N VAL A 15 -24.19 -2.15 -0.39
CA VAL A 15 -24.16 -0.72 -0.71
C VAL A 15 -25.56 -0.15 -0.84
N GLN A 16 -26.49 -0.86 -1.48
CA GLN A 16 -27.86 -0.39 -1.60
C GLN A 16 -28.57 -0.30 -0.25
N ALA A 17 -28.42 -1.31 0.61
CA ALA A 17 -28.98 -1.29 1.95
C ALA A 17 -28.37 -0.14 2.77
N ALA A 18 -27.05 0.05 2.69
CA ALA A 18 -26.35 1.14 3.35
C ALA A 18 -26.88 2.51 2.91
N LEU A 19 -27.05 2.74 1.60
CA LEU A 19 -27.62 3.98 1.06
C LEU A 19 -29.04 4.23 1.58
N ASP A 20 -29.91 3.21 1.60
CA ASP A 20 -31.28 3.39 2.06
C ASP A 20 -31.33 3.74 3.56
N ILE A 21 -30.50 3.08 4.37
CA ILE A 21 -30.39 3.34 5.82
C ILE A 21 -29.79 4.73 6.07
N ALA A 22 -28.72 5.09 5.36
CA ALA A 22 -28.00 6.34 5.55
C ALA A 22 -28.80 7.56 5.10
N ASN A 23 -29.50 7.46 3.97
CA ASN A 23 -30.42 8.50 3.48
C ASN A 23 -31.63 8.67 4.41
N SER A 24 -32.02 7.64 5.17
CA SER A 24 -33.04 7.74 6.22
C SER A 24 -32.55 8.53 7.46
N GLY A 25 -31.30 8.98 7.46
CA GLY A 25 -30.68 9.83 8.50
C GLY A 25 -29.79 9.07 9.50
N LEU A 26 -29.72 7.75 9.43
CA LEU A 26 -28.95 6.92 10.36
C LEU A 26 -27.47 6.84 9.96
N GLN A 27 -26.60 6.59 10.93
CA GLN A 27 -25.19 6.29 10.67
C GLN A 27 -25.03 4.86 10.19
N VAL A 28 -24.17 4.63 9.21
CA VAL A 28 -23.89 3.30 8.67
C VAL A 28 -22.40 3.09 8.54
N THR A 29 -21.91 1.94 9.00
CA THR A 29 -20.57 1.48 8.66
C THR A 29 -20.68 0.28 7.73
N ILE A 30 -20.01 0.32 6.57
CA ILE A 30 -19.82 -0.85 5.71
C ILE A 30 -18.48 -1.47 6.08
N ALA A 31 -18.46 -2.73 6.50
CA ALA A 31 -17.25 -3.51 6.72
C ALA A 31 -17.08 -4.53 5.58
N GLU A 32 -15.97 -4.42 4.84
CA GLU A 32 -15.63 -5.25 3.70
C GLU A 32 -14.25 -5.90 3.93
N GLU A 33 -14.21 -7.24 3.87
CA GLU A 33 -12.99 -8.02 4.04
C GLU A 33 -11.96 -7.71 2.95
N SER A 34 -12.44 -7.45 1.73
CA SER A 34 -11.57 -7.11 0.63
C SER A 34 -11.16 -5.64 0.60
N SER A 35 -10.13 -5.31 -0.18
CA SER A 35 -9.53 -3.97 -0.23
C SER A 35 -10.39 -2.89 -0.89
N SER A 36 -11.57 -3.24 -1.41
CA SER A 36 -12.51 -2.30 -2.01
C SER A 36 -13.91 -2.88 -2.06
N ILE A 37 -14.92 -2.03 -1.90
CA ILE A 37 -16.32 -2.39 -2.16
C ILE A 37 -16.60 -2.51 -3.66
N GLY A 38 -17.69 -3.20 -4.01
CA GLY A 38 -18.18 -3.30 -5.37
C GLY A 38 -17.38 -4.28 -6.25
N GLN A 39 -16.84 -5.34 -5.67
CA GLN A 39 -16.19 -6.40 -6.45
C GLN A 39 -17.19 -6.99 -7.47
N SER A 40 -16.82 -6.98 -8.76
CA SER A 40 -17.63 -7.50 -9.87
C SER A 40 -18.98 -6.79 -10.09
N VAL A 41 -19.05 -5.47 -9.85
CA VAL A 41 -20.25 -4.66 -10.12
C VAL A 41 -20.35 -4.25 -11.59
N ASP A 42 -21.56 -4.35 -12.16
CA ASP A 42 -21.85 -3.85 -13.50
C ASP A 42 -21.59 -2.34 -13.60
N LEU A 43 -21.01 -1.92 -14.72
CA LEU A 43 -20.70 -0.52 -15.03
C LEU A 43 -21.87 0.46 -14.77
N PHE A 44 -23.10 0.01 -15.01
CA PHE A 44 -24.31 0.83 -14.80
C PHE A 44 -24.60 1.14 -13.34
N LEU A 45 -24.07 0.37 -12.40
CA LEU A 45 -24.27 0.52 -10.95
C LEU A 45 -23.11 1.27 -10.27
N GLN A 46 -22.06 1.66 -11.02
CA GLN A 46 -20.96 2.49 -10.54
C GLN A 46 -21.42 3.77 -9.81
N PRO A 47 -22.45 4.52 -10.29
CA PRO A 47 -22.89 5.72 -9.59
C PRO A 47 -23.34 5.46 -8.14
N LYS A 48 -23.94 4.30 -7.84
CA LYS A 48 -24.36 3.94 -6.47
C LYS A 48 -23.17 3.69 -5.54
N LEU A 49 -22.11 3.05 -6.04
CA LEU A 49 -20.87 2.85 -5.27
C LEU A 49 -20.26 4.20 -4.90
N LEU A 50 -20.22 5.11 -5.88
CA LEU A 50 -19.68 6.46 -5.71
C LEU A 50 -20.55 7.33 -4.80
N GLU A 51 -21.88 7.21 -4.90
CA GLU A 51 -22.81 7.86 -3.98
C GLU A 51 -22.56 7.40 -2.54
N ALA A 52 -22.37 6.11 -2.31
CA ALA A 52 -22.09 5.58 -0.98
C ALA A 52 -20.73 6.03 -0.43
N ALA A 53 -19.71 6.11 -1.30
CA ALA A 53 -18.37 6.56 -0.94
C ALA A 53 -18.33 8.00 -0.42
N ASN A 54 -19.20 8.86 -0.95
CA ASN A 54 -19.24 10.30 -0.63
C ASN A 54 -20.44 10.65 0.28
N HIS A 55 -21.15 9.64 0.81
CA HIS A 55 -22.31 9.90 1.66
C HIS A 55 -21.88 10.25 3.09
N PRO A 56 -22.35 11.37 3.68
CA PRO A 56 -21.86 11.88 4.97
C PRO A 56 -22.16 10.97 6.17
N ASN A 57 -23.16 10.09 6.05
CA ASN A 57 -23.53 9.12 7.08
C ASN A 57 -23.03 7.69 6.80
N ILE A 58 -22.20 7.47 5.77
CA ILE A 58 -21.64 6.14 5.47
C ILE A 58 -20.14 6.19 5.71
N ASN A 59 -19.66 5.35 6.64
CA ASN A 59 -18.24 5.06 6.80
C ASN A 59 -17.92 3.73 6.12
N ILE A 60 -16.83 3.64 5.36
CA ILE A 60 -16.43 2.43 4.65
C ILE A 60 -15.10 1.93 5.21
N LEU A 61 -15.12 0.72 5.78
CA LEU A 61 -13.96 -0.01 6.25
C LEU A 61 -13.68 -1.15 5.26
N THR A 62 -12.51 -1.12 4.62
CA THR A 62 -12.06 -2.14 3.64
C THR A 62 -10.80 -2.82 4.14
N GLY A 63 -10.60 -4.08 3.78
CA GLY A 63 -9.50 -4.88 4.32
C GLY A 63 -9.73 -5.21 5.79
N THR A 64 -11.01 -5.39 6.18
CA THR A 64 -11.41 -5.42 7.58
C THR A 64 -12.10 -6.72 7.94
N ASP A 65 -11.52 -7.45 8.89
CA ASP A 65 -12.11 -8.66 9.46
C ASP A 65 -12.94 -8.34 10.71
N ILE A 66 -14.04 -9.06 10.90
CA ILE A 66 -14.80 -9.03 12.15
C ILE A 66 -14.24 -10.12 13.07
N THR A 67 -13.54 -9.71 14.13
CA THR A 67 -12.91 -10.64 15.08
C THR A 67 -13.86 -11.06 16.19
N ASN A 68 -14.73 -10.14 16.63
CA ASN A 68 -15.76 -10.43 17.63
C ASN A 68 -17.07 -9.71 17.34
N LEU A 69 -18.18 -10.36 17.67
CA LEU A 69 -19.53 -9.83 17.57
C LEU A 69 -20.33 -10.35 18.77
N GLU A 70 -20.63 -9.45 19.70
CA GLU A 70 -21.36 -9.75 20.93
C GLU A 70 -22.47 -8.72 21.16
N GLY A 71 -23.44 -9.07 22.00
CA GLY A 71 -24.55 -8.19 22.37
C GLY A 71 -25.90 -8.63 21.82
N GLU A 72 -26.88 -7.74 21.94
CA GLU A 72 -28.26 -7.97 21.59
C GLU A 72 -28.83 -6.79 20.80
N ARG A 73 -30.01 -6.98 20.22
CA ARG A 73 -30.69 -5.96 19.42
C ARG A 73 -30.69 -4.59 20.11
N GLY A 74 -30.15 -3.59 19.42
CA GLY A 74 -30.05 -2.21 19.92
C GLY A 74 -28.75 -1.86 20.64
N SER A 75 -27.87 -2.84 20.90
CA SER A 75 -26.54 -2.67 21.51
C SER A 75 -25.63 -3.88 21.20
N PHE A 76 -25.14 -3.96 19.96
CA PHE A 76 -24.08 -4.87 19.55
C PHE A 76 -22.73 -4.20 19.69
N HIS A 77 -21.76 -4.92 20.24
CA HIS A 77 -20.36 -4.51 20.31
C HIS A 77 -19.58 -5.34 19.29
N VAL A 78 -19.04 -4.67 18.28
CA VAL A 78 -18.33 -5.32 17.17
C VAL A 78 -16.88 -4.88 17.22
N ARG A 79 -15.97 -5.87 17.22
CA ARG A 79 -14.54 -5.63 17.11
C ARG A 79 -14.06 -5.96 15.71
N PHE A 80 -13.33 -5.02 15.13
CA PHE A 80 -12.73 -5.13 13.81
C PHE A 80 -11.22 -5.27 13.92
N LEU A 81 -10.63 -5.99 12.97
CA LEU A 81 -9.21 -5.96 12.69
C LEU A 81 -9.03 -5.41 11.28
N GLU A 82 -8.59 -4.17 11.18
CA GLU A 82 -8.29 -3.51 9.91
C GLU A 82 -6.86 -3.84 9.49
N HIS A 83 -6.70 -4.52 8.36
CA HIS A 83 -5.40 -4.88 7.81
C HIS A 83 -4.76 -3.67 7.11
N PRO A 84 -3.44 -3.49 7.26
CA PRO A 84 -2.74 -2.36 6.67
C PRO A 84 -2.75 -2.44 5.14
N ARG A 85 -3.26 -1.39 4.50
CA ARG A 85 -3.18 -1.18 3.05
C ARG A 85 -1.81 -0.69 2.60
N TYR A 86 -1.02 -0.15 3.53
CA TYR A 86 0.28 0.51 3.33
C TYR A 86 0.23 1.73 2.39
N VAL A 87 -0.97 2.22 2.12
CA VAL A 87 -1.23 3.41 1.31
C VAL A 87 -2.36 4.16 1.98
N ASP A 88 -2.13 5.42 2.28
CA ASP A 88 -3.09 6.35 2.87
C ASP A 88 -4.15 6.75 1.83
N THR A 89 -5.43 6.51 2.14
CA THR A 89 -6.54 6.72 1.20
C THR A 89 -6.81 8.19 0.91
N ASP A 90 -6.59 9.01 1.92
CA ASP A 90 -7.00 10.41 1.93
C ASP A 90 -5.97 11.24 1.17
N VAL A 91 -4.72 10.77 1.15
CA VAL A 91 -3.58 11.40 0.46
C VAL A 91 -3.38 10.86 -0.96
N CYS A 92 -3.68 9.58 -1.21
CA CYS A 92 -3.36 8.93 -2.48
C CYS A 92 -4.26 9.40 -3.64
N THR A 93 -3.71 10.04 -4.67
CA THR A 93 -4.47 10.51 -5.84
C THR A 93 -4.68 9.48 -6.95
N SER A 94 -4.42 8.19 -6.68
CA SER A 94 -4.56 7.09 -7.66
C SER A 94 -3.76 7.29 -8.95
N CYS A 95 -2.56 7.89 -8.87
CA CYS A 95 -1.73 8.19 -10.05
C CYS A 95 -1.06 6.96 -10.69
N GLY A 96 -0.92 5.84 -9.95
CA GLY A 96 -0.39 4.56 -10.45
C GLY A 96 1.13 4.49 -10.67
N ARG A 97 1.91 5.55 -10.44
CA ARG A 97 3.37 5.53 -10.63
C ARG A 97 4.09 4.48 -9.78
N CYS A 98 3.62 4.27 -8.56
CA CYS A 98 4.15 3.28 -7.65
C CYS A 98 3.97 1.84 -8.17
N GLU A 99 2.83 1.51 -8.80
CA GLU A 99 2.60 0.23 -9.47
C GLU A 99 3.51 0.04 -10.69
N GLN A 100 3.63 1.08 -11.54
CA GLN A 100 4.45 1.03 -12.75
C GLN A 100 5.93 0.80 -12.44
N SER A 101 6.44 1.48 -11.42
CA SER A 101 7.84 1.41 -10.98
C SER A 101 8.18 0.16 -10.16
N CYS A 102 7.18 -0.52 -9.59
CA CYS A 102 7.36 -1.70 -8.76
C CYS A 102 8.17 -2.79 -9.49
N PRO A 103 9.35 -3.20 -8.96
CA PRO A 103 10.17 -4.20 -9.62
C PRO A 103 9.62 -5.62 -9.47
N VAL A 104 8.82 -5.85 -8.42
CA VAL A 104 8.28 -7.16 -8.05
C VAL A 104 7.03 -7.48 -8.85
N VAL A 105 6.95 -8.75 -9.27
CA VAL A 105 5.74 -9.35 -9.82
C VAL A 105 5.34 -10.48 -8.89
N VAL A 106 4.13 -10.42 -8.37
CA VAL A 106 3.51 -11.46 -7.56
C VAL A 106 2.70 -12.35 -8.51
N THR A 107 2.88 -13.66 -8.38
CA THR A 107 2.10 -14.66 -9.10
C THR A 107 1.26 -15.40 -8.09
N GLY A 108 -0.05 -15.18 -8.10
CA GLY A 108 -0.97 -15.95 -7.26
C GLY A 108 -1.06 -17.43 -7.67
N PRO A 109 -1.92 -18.22 -6.98
CA PRO A 109 -2.15 -19.63 -7.27
C PRO A 109 -2.44 -19.89 -8.75
N ARG A 110 -2.09 -21.08 -9.26
CA ARG A 110 -2.19 -21.44 -10.69
C ARG A 110 -3.53 -21.00 -11.29
N GLY A 111 -3.49 -19.98 -12.15
CA GLY A 111 -4.68 -19.41 -12.83
C GLY A 111 -4.91 -17.93 -12.55
N SER A 112 -4.38 -17.40 -11.45
CA SER A 112 -4.44 -15.97 -11.12
C SER A 112 -3.56 -15.14 -12.06
N LYS A 113 -4.04 -13.96 -12.47
CA LYS A 113 -3.22 -13.03 -13.27
C LYS A 113 -2.09 -12.49 -12.39
N ALA A 114 -0.89 -12.44 -12.95
CA ALA A 114 0.25 -11.83 -12.27
C ALA A 114 0.05 -10.32 -12.16
N HIS A 115 0.35 -9.76 -10.99
CA HIS A 115 0.25 -8.34 -10.69
C HIS A 115 1.51 -7.85 -9.98
N LYS A 116 1.57 -6.54 -9.72
CA LYS A 116 2.67 -5.91 -8.99
C LYS A 116 2.43 -6.02 -7.49
N ALA A 117 3.50 -6.01 -6.69
CA ALA A 117 3.32 -6.08 -5.23
C ALA A 117 2.50 -4.90 -4.70
N ILE A 118 2.74 -3.69 -5.22
CA ILE A 118 1.81 -2.57 -5.08
C ILE A 118 0.95 -2.48 -6.32
N HIS A 119 -0.37 -2.54 -6.17
CA HIS A 119 -1.32 -2.62 -7.28
C HIS A 119 -2.67 -2.00 -6.91
N PHE A 120 -3.48 -1.65 -7.91
CA PHE A 120 -4.89 -1.31 -7.66
C PHE A 120 -5.71 -2.58 -7.37
N PRO A 121 -6.81 -2.48 -6.59
CA PRO A 121 -7.78 -3.56 -6.42
C PRO A 121 -8.29 -4.08 -7.77
N GLN A 122 -8.95 -5.25 -7.78
CA GLN A 122 -9.35 -5.96 -9.00
C GLN A 122 -10.14 -5.11 -10.01
N SER A 123 -10.99 -4.19 -9.52
CA SER A 123 -11.79 -3.26 -10.34
C SER A 123 -11.01 -2.02 -10.83
N GLY A 124 -9.70 -1.94 -10.56
CA GLY A 124 -8.83 -0.83 -10.96
C GLY A 124 -9.30 0.51 -10.41
N LEU A 125 -9.25 1.57 -11.23
CA LEU A 125 -9.69 2.93 -10.88
C LEU A 125 -11.20 3.07 -10.59
N LYS A 126 -11.99 2.00 -10.77
CA LYS A 126 -13.42 1.97 -10.43
C LYS A 126 -13.71 1.40 -9.05
N SER A 127 -12.69 0.84 -8.40
CA SER A 127 -12.79 0.41 -7.01
C SER A 127 -13.06 1.60 -6.09
N VAL A 128 -13.69 1.33 -4.96
CA VAL A 128 -13.88 2.29 -3.87
C VAL A 128 -13.32 1.65 -2.59
N PRO A 129 -12.26 2.19 -1.98
CA PRO A 129 -11.49 3.34 -2.47
C PRO A 129 -10.69 3.00 -3.73
N SER A 130 -10.49 3.98 -4.60
CA SER A 130 -9.79 3.81 -5.88
C SER A 130 -8.25 3.81 -5.76
N THR A 131 -7.69 3.37 -4.64
CA THR A 131 -6.27 3.54 -4.28
C THR A 131 -5.45 2.27 -4.43
N CYS A 132 -4.13 2.39 -4.64
CA CYS A 132 -3.25 1.23 -4.59
C CYS A 132 -3.19 0.62 -3.18
N MET A 133 -2.81 -0.65 -3.11
CA MET A 133 -2.49 -1.38 -1.88
C MET A 133 -1.19 -2.16 -2.06
N ILE A 134 -0.49 -2.48 -0.97
CA ILE A 134 0.71 -3.33 -1.00
C ILE A 134 0.40 -4.72 -0.45
N GLU A 135 0.69 -5.75 -1.23
CA GLU A 135 0.64 -7.13 -0.79
C GLU A 135 1.98 -7.51 -0.12
N LYS A 136 1.96 -7.65 1.20
CA LYS A 136 3.08 -8.17 2.00
C LYS A 136 2.70 -9.55 2.53
N THR A 137 3.35 -10.61 2.06
CA THR A 137 3.07 -11.98 2.52
C THR A 137 3.97 -12.42 3.67
N GLY A 138 5.06 -11.70 3.93
CA GLY A 138 6.01 -11.96 5.01
C GLY A 138 7.44 -11.64 4.59
N ILE A 139 8.41 -12.06 5.41
CA ILE A 139 9.82 -11.72 5.18
C ILE A 139 10.53 -12.85 4.45
N ALA A 140 11.22 -12.52 3.35
CA ALA A 140 11.94 -13.48 2.53
C ALA A 140 13.01 -14.23 3.35
N PRO A 141 13.17 -15.56 3.18
CA PRO A 141 14.17 -16.33 3.94
C PRO A 141 15.59 -15.77 3.87
N CYS A 142 16.01 -15.30 2.68
CA CYS A 142 17.32 -14.72 2.48
C CYS A 142 17.53 -13.40 3.24
N THR A 143 16.49 -12.58 3.40
CA THR A 143 16.54 -11.34 4.20
C THR A 143 16.58 -11.71 5.69
N ALA A 144 15.68 -12.59 6.15
CA ALA A 144 15.61 -13.03 7.54
C ALA A 144 16.89 -13.68 8.05
N ALA A 145 17.58 -14.45 7.20
CA ALA A 145 18.82 -15.12 7.57
C ALA A 145 20.06 -14.21 7.56
N CYS A 146 19.97 -12.98 7.05
CA CYS A 146 21.13 -12.09 7.03
C CYS A 146 21.41 -11.55 8.43
N PRO A 147 22.57 -11.89 9.06
CA PRO A 147 22.86 -11.43 10.41
C PRO A 147 23.07 -9.93 10.54
N ALA A 148 23.23 -9.22 9.41
CA ALA A 148 23.37 -7.76 9.30
C ALA A 148 22.06 -7.04 8.90
N GLY A 149 20.96 -7.79 8.67
CA GLY A 149 19.65 -7.23 8.32
C GLY A 149 19.57 -6.62 6.93
N ILE A 150 20.42 -7.06 5.99
CA ILE A 150 20.39 -6.57 4.61
C ILE A 150 19.11 -7.05 3.93
N ASN A 151 18.37 -6.14 3.29
CA ASN A 151 17.20 -6.49 2.47
C ASN A 151 17.60 -7.15 1.14
N VAL A 152 17.84 -8.46 1.20
CA VAL A 152 18.32 -9.26 0.05
C VAL A 152 17.31 -9.28 -1.08
N GLN A 153 16.03 -9.53 -0.80
CA GLN A 153 15.01 -9.56 -1.85
C GLN A 153 14.88 -8.20 -2.54
N GLY A 154 14.93 -7.10 -1.79
CA GLY A 154 14.80 -5.74 -2.30
C GLY A 154 15.89 -5.37 -3.30
N TYR A 155 17.17 -5.52 -2.95
CA TYR A 155 18.24 -5.11 -3.86
C TYR A 155 18.32 -6.04 -5.07
N VAL A 156 18.00 -7.33 -4.93
CA VAL A 156 17.92 -8.26 -6.07
C VAL A 156 16.79 -7.85 -7.03
N ALA A 157 15.63 -7.44 -6.50
CA ALA A 157 14.52 -6.94 -7.30
C ALA A 157 14.91 -5.66 -8.08
N LEU A 158 15.61 -4.72 -7.43
CA LEU A 158 16.12 -3.50 -8.07
C LEU A 158 17.17 -3.79 -9.16
N ILE A 159 18.12 -4.72 -8.92
CA ILE A 159 19.06 -5.18 -9.95
C ILE A 159 18.27 -5.67 -11.16
N SER A 160 17.19 -6.44 -10.99
CA SER A 160 16.42 -7.00 -12.12
C SER A 160 15.84 -5.95 -13.08
N LYS A 161 15.70 -4.69 -12.60
CA LYS A 161 15.25 -3.51 -13.36
C LYS A 161 16.38 -2.56 -13.77
N GLY A 162 17.63 -2.88 -13.44
CA GLY A 162 18.78 -2.02 -13.75
C GLY A 162 18.93 -0.82 -12.82
N LYS A 163 18.22 -0.79 -11.70
CA LYS A 163 18.26 0.28 -10.69
C LYS A 163 19.44 0.07 -9.73
N LEU A 164 20.65 0.23 -10.25
CA LEU A 164 21.87 -0.18 -9.56
C LEU A 164 22.18 0.71 -8.36
N ARG A 165 21.95 2.03 -8.49
CA ARG A 165 22.23 2.98 -7.42
C ARG A 165 21.30 2.74 -6.23
N GLU A 166 20.01 2.64 -6.52
CA GLU A 166 18.95 2.39 -5.55
C GLU A 166 19.16 1.06 -4.81
N ALA A 167 19.64 0.04 -5.53
CA ALA A 167 19.97 -1.26 -4.95
C ALA A 167 21.18 -1.21 -4.01
N LEU A 168 22.21 -0.44 -4.37
CA LEU A 168 23.39 -0.24 -3.53
C LEU A 168 23.05 0.58 -2.28
N ASP A 169 22.25 1.64 -2.44
CA ASP A 169 21.78 2.47 -1.33
C ASP A 169 20.93 1.64 -0.34
N LEU A 170 20.08 0.74 -0.84
CA LEU A 170 19.31 -0.19 0.01
C LEU A 170 20.20 -1.16 0.81
N ILE A 171 21.35 -1.58 0.25
CA ILE A 171 22.33 -2.37 1.03
C ILE A 171 22.96 -1.48 2.11
N ARG A 172 23.26 -0.22 1.78
CA ARG A 172 23.85 0.75 2.69
C ARG A 172 22.92 1.24 3.79
N GLU A 173 21.62 1.01 3.72
CA GLU A 173 20.75 1.20 4.89
C GLU A 173 21.14 0.28 6.06
N ALA A 174 21.69 -0.89 5.73
CA ALA A 174 22.04 -1.92 6.69
C ALA A 174 23.54 -2.03 6.99
N VAL A 175 24.41 -1.82 6.01
CA VAL A 175 25.86 -2.08 6.17
C VAL A 175 26.74 -1.05 5.46
N PRO A 176 27.89 -0.66 6.06
CA PRO A 176 28.75 0.35 5.45
C PRO A 176 29.73 -0.15 4.38
N PHE A 177 29.90 -1.47 4.21
CA PHE A 177 30.93 -2.04 3.34
C PHE A 177 30.42 -3.10 2.33
N PRO A 178 29.54 -2.73 1.39
CA PRO A 178 29.06 -3.62 0.34
C PRO A 178 30.17 -4.28 -0.51
N HIS A 179 31.29 -3.60 -0.78
CA HIS A 179 32.40 -4.14 -1.58
C HIS A 179 33.14 -5.26 -0.85
N ILE A 180 33.48 -5.07 0.43
CA ILE A 180 34.13 -6.11 1.25
C ILE A 180 33.17 -7.30 1.38
N LEU A 181 31.91 -7.08 1.77
CA LEU A 181 30.93 -8.16 1.93
C LEU A 181 30.62 -8.89 0.61
N GLY A 182 30.73 -8.23 -0.53
CA GLY A 182 30.59 -8.87 -1.85
C GLY A 182 31.67 -9.91 -2.14
N ARG A 183 32.84 -9.81 -1.50
CA ARG A 183 34.02 -10.66 -1.75
C ARG A 183 34.20 -11.75 -0.70
N VAL A 184 33.88 -11.47 0.57
CA VAL A 184 34.29 -12.34 1.69
C VAL A 184 33.15 -12.87 2.55
N CYS A 185 31.89 -12.56 2.22
CA CYS A 185 30.74 -13.04 2.98
C CYS A 185 30.51 -14.55 2.78
N THR A 186 30.20 -15.23 3.89
CA THR A 186 29.82 -16.66 3.95
C THR A 186 28.37 -16.93 3.47
N HIS A 187 27.64 -15.89 3.07
CA HIS A 187 26.36 -15.96 2.36
C HIS A 187 25.28 -16.91 2.95
N PRO A 188 24.96 -16.81 4.26
CA PRO A 188 23.89 -17.62 4.88
C PRO A 188 22.51 -17.43 4.22
N CYS A 189 22.31 -16.28 3.59
CA CYS A 189 21.13 -15.97 2.78
C CYS A 189 20.98 -16.86 1.53
N GLU A 190 22.08 -17.35 0.95
CA GLU A 190 22.02 -18.35 -0.12
C GLU A 190 21.70 -19.74 0.42
N ASP A 191 22.10 -20.02 1.66
CA ASP A 191 21.87 -21.31 2.29
C ASP A 191 20.40 -21.58 2.56
N VAL A 192 19.65 -20.55 2.96
CA VAL A 192 18.21 -20.66 3.20
C VAL A 192 17.36 -20.31 1.97
N CYS A 193 17.99 -20.03 0.83
CA CYS A 193 17.26 -19.60 -0.36
C CYS A 193 16.27 -20.68 -0.81
N THR A 194 14.98 -20.35 -0.85
CA THR A 194 13.87 -21.25 -1.27
C THR A 194 14.16 -21.96 -2.59
N ARG A 195 14.87 -21.29 -3.50
CA ARG A 195 15.18 -21.81 -4.85
C ARG A 195 16.14 -23.00 -4.85
N ARG A 196 16.80 -23.33 -3.73
CA ARG A 196 17.53 -24.60 -3.53
C ARG A 196 16.66 -25.83 -3.74
N ARG A 197 15.36 -25.73 -3.39
CA ARG A 197 14.36 -26.80 -3.61
C ARG A 197 13.89 -26.92 -5.07
N VAL A 198 14.36 -26.04 -5.95
CA VAL A 198 13.93 -25.96 -7.36
C VAL A 198 15.07 -26.30 -8.31
N ASP A 199 16.17 -25.53 -8.26
CA ASP A 199 17.38 -25.80 -9.04
C ASP A 199 18.63 -25.50 -8.22
N GLN A 200 19.05 -24.25 -8.15
CA GLN A 200 20.21 -23.77 -7.42
C GLN A 200 19.87 -22.40 -6.80
N PRO A 201 20.44 -22.07 -5.63
CA PRO A 201 20.21 -20.78 -4.99
C PRO A 201 20.65 -19.62 -5.90
N LEU A 202 20.17 -18.42 -5.58
CA LEU A 202 20.66 -17.21 -6.20
C LEU A 202 22.12 -16.96 -5.81
N ALA A 203 22.92 -16.42 -6.72
CA ALA A 203 24.26 -15.92 -6.42
C ALA A 203 24.21 -14.52 -5.76
N ILE A 204 23.59 -14.46 -4.59
CA ILE A 204 23.35 -13.26 -3.79
C ILE A 204 24.66 -12.50 -3.51
N ALA A 205 25.73 -13.19 -3.10
CA ALA A 205 27.01 -12.55 -2.81
C ALA A 205 27.62 -11.92 -4.08
N SER A 206 27.58 -12.64 -5.20
CA SER A 206 28.08 -12.14 -6.49
C SER A 206 27.25 -10.97 -7.03
N LEU A 207 25.94 -10.96 -6.80
CA LEU A 207 25.06 -9.84 -7.14
C LEU A 207 25.36 -8.59 -6.30
N LYS A 208 25.65 -8.77 -5.01
CA LYS A 208 26.09 -7.68 -4.12
C LYS A 208 27.42 -7.09 -4.57
N ARG A 209 28.39 -7.95 -4.87
CA ARG A 209 29.69 -7.53 -5.43
C ARG A 209 29.52 -6.75 -6.73
N TYR A 210 28.69 -7.24 -7.65
CA TYR A 210 28.40 -6.54 -8.90
C TYR A 210 27.88 -5.11 -8.66
N LEU A 211 26.95 -4.92 -7.72
CA LEU A 211 26.44 -3.57 -7.40
C LEU A 211 27.56 -2.66 -6.90
N ALA A 212 28.39 -3.18 -6.00
CA ALA A 212 29.51 -2.45 -5.44
C ALA A 212 30.52 -2.07 -6.54
N ASP A 213 30.96 -3.03 -7.36
CA ASP A 213 31.94 -2.83 -8.43
C ASP A 213 31.45 -1.87 -9.55
N MET A 214 30.13 -1.68 -9.70
CA MET A 214 29.55 -0.75 -10.68
C MET A 214 29.49 0.71 -10.20
N GLU A 215 29.79 0.96 -8.93
CA GLU A 215 29.83 2.32 -8.39
C GLU A 215 30.99 3.12 -9.04
N PRO A 216 30.71 4.26 -9.70
CA PRO A 216 31.77 5.06 -10.29
C PRO A 216 32.66 5.67 -9.21
N SER A 217 33.98 5.63 -9.40
CA SER A 217 35.00 6.12 -8.45
C SER A 217 34.86 7.60 -8.03
N GLN A 218 34.05 8.38 -8.76
CA GLN A 218 33.76 9.79 -8.51
C GLN A 218 32.55 10.06 -7.62
N TYR A 219 31.76 9.03 -7.27
CA TYR A 219 30.68 9.18 -6.28
C TYR A 219 31.23 8.87 -4.90
N THR A 220 31.54 9.94 -4.18
CA THR A 220 31.92 9.98 -2.78
C THR A 220 31.06 9.03 -1.96
N LEU A 221 31.74 8.11 -1.27
CA LEU A 221 31.29 6.76 -0.90
C LEU A 221 30.19 6.61 0.16
N MET A 222 29.47 7.68 0.53
CA MET A 222 28.28 7.65 1.39
C MET A 222 27.58 9.02 1.32
N PRO A 223 26.23 9.11 1.30
CA PRO A 223 25.56 10.40 1.43
C PRO A 223 25.85 10.98 2.83
N THR A 224 26.35 12.23 2.89
CA THR A 224 26.66 12.93 4.15
C THR A 224 25.41 13.42 4.88
N ASP A 225 24.29 13.53 4.17
CA ASP A 225 23.03 14.10 4.67
C ASP A 225 22.27 13.14 5.62
N VAL A 226 22.88 12.02 5.99
CA VAL A 226 22.30 10.94 6.82
C VAL A 226 22.75 11.05 8.29
N VAL A 227 23.55 12.06 8.63
CA VAL A 227 24.03 12.30 10.01
C VAL A 227 22.97 13.09 10.76
N ALA A 228 22.42 12.51 11.84
CA ALA A 228 21.53 13.24 12.74
C ALA A 228 22.29 14.36 13.49
N PRO A 229 21.61 15.38 14.02
CA PRO A 229 22.26 16.46 14.76
C PRO A 229 23.15 15.94 15.90
N ASP A 230 24.34 16.54 16.04
CA ASP A 230 25.33 16.13 17.03
C ASP A 230 24.76 16.12 18.46
N THR A 231 24.95 14.99 19.15
CA THR A 231 24.75 14.87 20.58
C THR A 231 26.07 15.15 21.32
N PRO A 232 26.03 15.66 22.56
CA PRO A 232 27.23 15.86 23.37
C PRO A 232 27.89 14.54 23.82
N SER A 233 27.21 13.41 23.62
CA SER A 233 27.66 12.11 24.12
C SER A 233 28.82 11.55 23.32
N ARG A 234 29.78 10.94 24.03
CA ARG A 234 31.00 10.36 23.44
C ARG A 234 31.10 8.87 23.71
N VAL A 235 31.34 8.11 22.66
CA VAL A 235 31.46 6.64 22.69
C VAL A 235 32.88 6.21 22.28
N ALA A 236 33.50 5.32 23.06
CA ALA A 236 34.79 4.72 22.71
C ALA A 236 34.57 3.33 22.11
N ILE A 237 35.24 3.02 21.01
CA ILE A 237 35.16 1.72 20.34
C ILE A 237 36.56 1.11 20.29
N ILE A 238 36.73 -0.10 20.82
CA ILE A 238 38.02 -0.79 20.87
C ILE A 238 38.10 -1.78 19.70
N GLY A 239 38.94 -1.46 18.71
CA GLY A 239 39.13 -2.26 17.51
C GLY A 239 38.35 -1.73 16.30
N SER A 240 39.05 -1.60 15.17
CA SER A 240 38.48 -1.14 13.89
C SER A 240 38.09 -2.29 12.96
N GLY A 241 37.77 -3.46 13.52
CA GLY A 241 37.22 -4.57 12.75
C GLY A 241 35.79 -4.30 12.25
N PRO A 242 35.18 -5.25 11.51
CA PRO A 242 33.82 -5.11 10.98
C PRO A 242 32.77 -4.71 12.02
N ALA A 243 32.84 -5.27 13.24
CA ALA A 243 31.93 -4.91 14.33
C ALA A 243 32.11 -3.46 14.78
N GLY A 244 33.34 -3.04 15.06
CA GLY A 244 33.65 -1.68 15.53
C GLY A 244 33.33 -0.61 14.49
N LEU A 245 33.70 -0.83 13.22
CA LEU A 245 33.38 0.09 12.12
C LEU A 245 31.87 0.22 11.89
N THR A 246 31.13 -0.88 11.97
CA THR A 246 29.66 -0.84 11.84
C THR A 246 29.01 -0.11 13.01
N CYS A 247 29.48 -0.36 14.23
CA CYS A 247 28.98 0.33 15.42
C CYS A 247 29.20 1.84 15.33
N ALA A 248 30.41 2.26 14.95
CA ALA A 248 30.74 3.68 14.75
C ALA A 248 29.84 4.32 13.67
N TRP A 249 29.63 3.60 12.56
CA TRP A 249 28.81 4.05 11.44
C TRP A 249 27.32 4.22 11.81
N ASP A 250 26.74 3.30 12.58
CA ASP A 250 25.36 3.47 13.04
C ASP A 250 25.25 4.58 14.11
N LEU A 251 26.23 4.68 15.03
CA LEU A 251 26.23 5.72 16.08
C LEU A 251 26.29 7.14 15.49
N VAL A 252 27.13 7.39 14.48
CA VAL A 252 27.21 8.72 13.86
C VAL A 252 25.90 9.08 13.15
N ARG A 253 25.22 8.12 12.53
CA ARG A 253 23.89 8.32 11.91
C ARG A 253 22.81 8.62 12.95
N MET A 254 22.98 8.14 14.18
CA MET A 254 22.11 8.42 15.33
C MET A 254 22.47 9.73 16.05
N GLY A 255 23.54 10.42 15.62
CA GLY A 255 24.00 11.72 16.14
C GLY A 255 25.10 11.62 17.20
N HIS A 256 25.59 10.42 17.55
CA HIS A 256 26.58 10.23 18.60
C HIS A 256 28.01 10.31 18.09
N ASN A 257 28.86 11.02 18.82
CA ASN A 257 30.28 11.10 18.53
C ASN A 257 31.00 9.82 18.98
N SER A 258 31.78 9.20 18.09
CA SER A 258 32.55 8.00 18.42
C SER A 258 34.02 8.10 18.01
N THR A 259 34.89 7.54 18.86
CA THR A 259 36.34 7.39 18.59
C THR A 259 36.71 5.92 18.61
N ILE A 260 37.33 5.43 17.54
CA ILE A 260 37.84 4.07 17.44
C ILE A 260 39.32 4.04 17.87
N PHE A 261 39.66 3.18 18.82
CA PHE A 261 41.03 2.91 19.25
C PHE A 261 41.50 1.59 18.62
N GLU A 262 42.47 1.67 17.71
CA GLU A 262 42.98 0.54 16.93
C GLU A 262 44.42 0.21 17.33
N ALA A 263 44.67 -1.05 17.67
CA ALA A 263 45.97 -1.54 18.08
C ALA A 263 47.01 -1.54 16.95
N LEU A 264 46.56 -1.77 15.71
CA LEU A 264 47.40 -1.90 14.52
C LEU A 264 47.68 -0.54 13.84
N PRO A 265 48.69 -0.46 12.96
CA PRO A 265 48.97 0.75 12.18
C PRO A 265 47.98 1.01 11.03
N VAL A 266 47.06 0.08 10.77
CA VAL A 266 46.05 0.15 9.71
C VAL A 266 44.66 -0.23 10.26
N PRO A 267 43.59 0.45 9.81
CA PRO A 267 42.24 0.10 10.21
C PRO A 267 41.71 -1.13 9.46
N GLY A 268 40.67 -1.77 10.00
CA GLY A 268 39.94 -2.89 9.38
C GLY A 268 40.12 -4.24 10.09
N GLY A 269 40.89 -4.32 11.17
CA GLY A 269 41.08 -5.56 11.94
C GLY A 269 41.45 -6.76 11.07
N MET A 270 40.79 -7.92 11.28
CA MET A 270 41.08 -9.15 10.53
C MET A 270 40.80 -9.07 9.03
N VAL A 271 39.91 -8.20 8.54
CA VAL A 271 39.76 -8.02 7.07
C VAL A 271 40.93 -7.24 6.48
N ALA A 272 41.66 -6.48 7.29
CA ALA A 272 42.85 -5.78 6.85
C ALA A 272 44.11 -6.66 6.84
N VAL A 273 44.25 -7.52 7.85
CA VAL A 273 45.49 -8.30 8.06
C VAL A 273 45.36 -9.81 7.87
N GLY A 274 44.15 -10.36 7.96
CA GLY A 274 43.89 -11.80 7.84
C GLY A 274 43.52 -12.27 6.44
N MET A 275 43.08 -11.37 5.55
CA MET A 275 42.62 -11.72 4.20
C MET A 275 43.67 -11.32 3.15
N PRO A 276 44.15 -12.24 2.31
CA PRO A 276 45.11 -11.91 1.25
C PRO A 276 44.52 -10.97 0.18
N ARG A 277 45.39 -10.14 -0.42
CA ARG A 277 44.99 -9.19 -1.48
C ARG A 277 44.25 -9.85 -2.66
N PHE A 278 44.61 -11.08 -3.04
CA PHE A 278 43.97 -11.79 -4.15
C PHE A 278 42.49 -12.18 -3.89
N ARG A 279 42.03 -12.10 -2.63
CA ARG A 279 40.62 -12.22 -2.23
C ARG A 279 39.97 -10.86 -1.97
N LEU A 280 40.69 -9.98 -1.28
CA LEU A 280 40.21 -8.66 -0.91
C LEU A 280 41.28 -7.60 -1.23
N PRO A 281 41.14 -6.89 -2.36
CA PRO A 281 42.06 -5.83 -2.74
C PRO A 281 42.17 -4.75 -1.66
N HIS A 282 43.39 -4.27 -1.39
CA HIS A 282 43.65 -3.27 -0.36
C HIS A 282 42.97 -1.94 -0.68
N GLU A 283 43.03 -1.55 -1.95
CA GLU A 283 42.42 -0.36 -2.51
C GLU A 283 40.89 -0.30 -2.29
N VAL A 284 40.20 -1.44 -2.45
CA VAL A 284 38.76 -1.56 -2.24
C VAL A 284 38.42 -1.43 -0.76
N ARG A 285 39.15 -2.15 0.10
CA ARG A 285 38.98 -2.08 1.55
C ARG A 285 39.22 -0.68 2.09
N GLU A 286 40.31 -0.05 1.67
CA GLU A 286 40.70 1.29 2.13
C GLU A 286 39.70 2.35 1.68
N ALA A 287 39.17 2.25 0.45
CA ALA A 287 38.11 3.13 -0.01
C ALA A 287 36.87 3.07 0.90
N GLU A 288 36.37 1.88 1.23
CA GLU A 288 35.19 1.75 2.11
C GLU A 288 35.45 2.19 3.55
N ILE A 289 36.62 1.92 4.11
CA ILE A 289 36.95 2.41 5.46
C ILE A 289 37.05 3.94 5.45
N ASN A 290 37.68 4.52 4.43
CA ASN A 290 37.79 5.98 4.31
C ASN A 290 36.41 6.64 4.18
N ALA A 291 35.46 5.98 3.50
CA ALA A 291 34.07 6.44 3.41
C ALA A 291 33.41 6.62 4.79
N ILE A 292 33.67 5.67 5.70
CA ILE A 292 33.16 5.72 7.08
C ILE A 292 33.84 6.87 7.83
N THR A 293 35.16 7.01 7.75
CA THR A 293 35.87 8.10 8.45
C THR A 293 35.50 9.50 7.93
N ASN A 294 35.08 9.61 6.66
CA ASN A 294 34.60 10.87 6.09
C ASN A 294 33.29 11.36 6.73
N LEU A 295 32.57 10.53 7.49
CA LEU A 295 31.42 10.93 8.28
C LEU A 295 31.79 11.63 9.60
N GLY A 296 33.09 11.83 9.87
CA GLY A 296 33.57 12.48 11.11
C GLY A 296 34.01 11.48 12.20
N ILE A 297 34.04 10.18 11.90
CA ILE A 297 34.50 9.16 12.84
C ILE A 297 36.03 9.19 12.95
N GLU A 298 36.55 9.42 14.16
CA GLU A 298 37.99 9.43 14.43
C GLU A 298 38.52 8.01 14.67
N ILE A 299 39.62 7.64 14.00
CA ILE A 299 40.34 6.38 14.26
C ILE A 299 41.76 6.68 14.75
N LYS A 300 42.03 6.36 16.02
CA LYS A 300 43.34 6.45 16.64
C LYS A 300 44.08 5.12 16.54
N LYS A 301 45.08 5.07 15.66
CA LYS A 301 45.89 3.88 15.34
C LYS A 301 47.07 3.74 16.30
N ASN A 302 47.61 2.52 16.40
CA ASN A 302 48.70 2.17 17.33
C ASN A 302 48.36 2.46 18.80
N MET A 303 47.10 2.28 19.19
CA MET A 303 46.62 2.44 20.56
C MET A 303 46.01 1.14 21.08
N PRO A 304 46.84 0.12 21.40
CA PRO A 304 46.33 -1.12 21.98
C PRO A 304 45.76 -0.87 23.38
N LEU A 305 44.65 -1.56 23.70
CA LEU A 305 44.11 -1.59 25.06
C LEU A 305 45.05 -2.43 25.95
N GLY A 306 45.32 -1.96 27.17
CA GLY A 306 46.23 -2.62 28.10
C GLY A 306 47.05 -1.59 28.89
N ASN A 307 48.37 -1.73 28.87
CA ASN A 307 49.28 -0.97 29.76
C ASN A 307 49.16 0.56 29.63
N ASP A 308 49.04 1.09 28.40
CA ASP A 308 49.07 2.54 28.15
C ASP A 308 47.65 3.16 28.01
N LEU A 309 46.61 2.33 27.95
CA LEU A 309 45.21 2.76 27.81
C LEU A 309 44.29 1.69 28.41
N THR A 310 43.62 1.99 29.52
CA THR A 310 42.67 1.10 30.18
C THR A 310 41.22 1.51 29.95
N LEU A 311 40.26 0.63 30.27
CA LEU A 311 38.83 0.95 30.24
C LEU A 311 38.49 2.10 31.20
N ASP A 312 39.12 2.14 32.38
CA ASP A 312 38.92 3.20 33.37
C ASP A 312 39.44 4.55 32.87
N ASP A 313 40.54 4.55 32.11
CA ASP A 313 41.09 5.78 31.53
C ASP A 313 40.16 6.37 30.47
N LEU A 314 39.49 5.53 29.68
CA LEU A 314 38.47 5.97 28.74
C LEU A 314 37.26 6.57 29.46
N GLN A 315 36.78 5.93 30.53
CA GLN A 315 35.71 6.50 31.36
C GLN A 315 36.12 7.85 31.97
N LYS A 316 37.34 7.96 32.51
CA LYS A 316 37.89 9.24 33.05
C LYS A 316 38.06 10.32 31.99
N GLN A 317 38.35 9.94 30.75
CA GLN A 317 38.40 10.87 29.62
C GLN A 317 37.01 11.37 29.21
N GLY A 318 35.93 10.84 29.82
CA GLY A 318 34.55 11.25 29.65
C GLY A 318 33.83 10.59 28.49
N TYR A 319 34.20 9.34 28.17
CA TYR A 319 33.40 8.46 27.30
C TYR A 319 32.30 7.80 28.15
N GLU A 320 31.04 7.96 27.74
CA GLU A 320 29.86 7.49 28.49
C GLU A 320 29.52 6.02 28.20
N ALA A 321 29.90 5.53 27.02
CA ALA A 321 29.77 4.14 26.63
C ALA A 321 31.05 3.64 25.95
N ILE A 322 31.35 2.35 26.12
CA ILE A 322 32.50 1.66 25.52
C ILE A 322 32.01 0.40 24.80
N PHE A 323 32.41 0.21 23.54
CA PHE A 323 32.17 -1.00 22.79
C PHE A 323 33.47 -1.75 22.50
N ILE A 324 33.57 -3.01 22.94
CA ILE A 324 34.74 -3.86 22.77
C ILE A 324 34.55 -4.75 21.54
N ALA A 325 35.38 -4.52 20.52
CA ALA A 325 35.37 -5.20 19.23
C ALA A 325 36.80 -5.63 18.81
N SER A 326 37.61 -6.09 19.77
CA SER A 326 39.04 -6.41 19.58
C SER A 326 39.31 -7.65 18.71
N GLY A 327 38.31 -8.50 18.49
CA GLY A 327 38.40 -9.68 17.62
C GLY A 327 39.27 -10.81 18.16
N ALA A 328 39.56 -11.81 17.30
CA ALA A 328 40.34 -13.01 17.64
C ALA A 328 41.72 -13.02 16.94
N HIS A 329 42.66 -12.21 17.43
CA HIS A 329 43.96 -12.00 16.78
C HIS A 329 45.08 -12.98 17.18
N LYS A 330 44.85 -13.86 18.17
CA LYS A 330 45.82 -14.86 18.67
C LYS A 330 45.69 -16.18 17.89
N ASN A 331 46.81 -16.81 17.54
CA ASN A 331 46.82 -18.11 16.85
C ASN A 331 46.76 -19.24 17.89
N GLU A 332 45.99 -20.29 17.61
CA GLU A 332 46.02 -21.50 18.44
C GLU A 332 47.30 -22.31 18.19
N THR A 333 47.81 -22.98 19.21
CA THR A 333 49.01 -23.84 19.16
C THR A 333 48.63 -25.31 19.07
N LEU A 334 49.42 -26.12 18.37
CA LEU A 334 49.25 -27.57 18.26
C LEU A 334 49.49 -28.29 19.59
N GLY A 335 50.39 -27.76 20.43
CA GLY A 335 50.73 -28.38 21.71
C GLY A 335 51.53 -29.68 21.54
N ILE A 336 52.33 -29.76 20.47
CA ILE A 336 53.15 -30.93 20.12
C ILE A 336 54.65 -30.62 20.22
N PRO A 337 55.52 -31.62 20.41
CA PRO A 337 56.97 -31.41 20.42
C PRO A 337 57.48 -30.78 19.11
N GLY A 338 58.43 -29.84 19.23
CA GLY A 338 59.09 -29.17 18.10
C GLY A 338 58.38 -27.93 17.55
N GLU A 339 57.31 -27.47 18.19
CA GLU A 339 56.55 -26.27 17.77
C GLU A 339 57.35 -24.96 17.90
N ASP A 340 58.45 -24.95 18.64
CA ASP A 340 59.38 -23.83 18.84
C ASP A 340 60.55 -23.79 17.82
N LEU A 341 60.64 -24.78 16.92
CA LEU A 341 61.71 -24.85 15.92
C LEU A 341 61.67 -23.70 14.91
N HIS A 342 62.84 -23.25 14.45
CA HIS A 342 62.94 -22.28 13.37
C HIS A 342 62.40 -22.87 12.05
N GLY A 343 61.34 -22.27 11.51
CA GLY A 343 60.61 -22.78 10.35
C GLY A 343 59.13 -23.05 10.67
N VAL A 344 58.75 -23.08 11.95
CA VAL A 344 57.34 -23.06 12.36
C VAL A 344 56.84 -21.60 12.34
N ILE A 345 55.72 -21.37 11.65
CA ILE A 345 55.13 -20.04 11.47
C ILE A 345 53.63 -20.09 11.80
N GLU A 346 53.15 -19.13 12.59
CA GLU A 346 51.73 -18.93 12.83
C GLU A 346 51.03 -18.38 11.58
N SER A 347 49.89 -18.96 11.21
CA SER A 347 49.15 -18.56 10.00
C SER A 347 48.70 -17.09 10.02
N ILE A 348 48.18 -16.60 11.15
CA ILE A 348 47.79 -15.18 11.28
C ILE A 348 49.01 -14.28 11.16
N GLY A 349 50.14 -14.66 11.75
CA GLY A 349 51.40 -13.92 11.67
C GLY A 349 51.93 -13.84 10.23
N LEU A 350 51.86 -14.95 9.49
CA LEU A 350 52.20 -15.01 8.07
C LEU A 350 51.34 -14.05 7.25
N LEU A 351 50.01 -14.20 7.31
CA LEU A 351 49.07 -13.39 6.52
C LEU A 351 49.17 -11.90 6.88
N ARG A 352 49.30 -11.58 8.18
CA ARG A 352 49.50 -10.21 8.67
C ARG A 352 50.75 -9.58 8.08
N LYS A 353 51.89 -10.27 8.13
CA LYS A 353 53.16 -9.76 7.56
C LYS A 353 53.02 -9.50 6.06
N VAL A 354 52.43 -10.45 5.31
CA VAL A 354 52.20 -10.28 3.86
C VAL A 354 51.32 -9.06 3.56
N ASN A 355 50.19 -8.93 4.25
CA ASN A 355 49.26 -7.81 4.04
C ASN A 355 49.84 -6.45 4.47
N LEU A 356 50.71 -6.42 5.48
CA LEU A 356 51.45 -5.22 5.89
C LEU A 356 52.72 -4.98 5.04
N LYS A 357 52.92 -5.74 3.95
CA LYS A 357 54.08 -5.66 3.06
C LYS A 357 55.42 -5.83 3.80
N GLN A 358 55.41 -6.58 4.89
CA GLN A 358 56.59 -6.95 5.65
C GLN A 358 57.25 -8.18 5.03
N TYR A 359 58.57 -8.27 5.15
CA TYR A 359 59.32 -9.42 4.66
C TYR A 359 58.94 -10.70 5.44
N VAL A 360 58.63 -11.76 4.71
CA VAL A 360 58.35 -13.09 5.26
C VAL A 360 59.44 -14.03 4.76
N LYS A 361 60.12 -14.69 5.70
CA LYS A 361 61.02 -15.79 5.40
C LYS A 361 60.21 -17.09 5.39
N ILE A 362 60.02 -17.66 4.21
CA ILE A 362 59.35 -18.95 3.99
C ILE A 362 60.27 -19.83 3.13
N GLY A 363 60.32 -21.12 3.38
CA GLY A 363 61.13 -22.05 2.61
C GLY A 363 60.44 -22.53 1.32
N ASN A 364 61.04 -23.52 0.65
CA ASN A 364 60.54 -24.04 -0.62
C ASN A 364 59.46 -25.13 -0.45
N ASN A 365 59.51 -25.89 0.66
CA ASN A 365 58.66 -27.04 0.93
C ASN A 365 57.82 -26.77 2.18
N VAL A 366 56.58 -26.34 1.99
CA VAL A 366 55.71 -25.82 3.05
C VAL A 366 54.60 -26.80 3.36
N VAL A 367 54.45 -27.14 4.64
CA VAL A 367 53.28 -27.88 5.14
C VAL A 367 52.38 -26.96 5.94
N VAL A 368 51.11 -26.85 5.54
CA VAL A 368 50.08 -26.07 6.23
C VAL A 368 49.15 -27.01 7.00
N ILE A 369 49.02 -26.83 8.30
CA ILE A 369 48.16 -27.66 9.16
C ILE A 369 46.80 -26.99 9.34
N GLY A 370 45.74 -27.60 8.82
CA GLY A 370 44.37 -27.10 9.01
C GLY A 370 43.44 -27.41 7.84
N GLY A 371 42.15 -27.13 8.04
CA GLY A 371 41.11 -27.37 7.03
C GLY A 371 40.09 -26.24 6.91
N GLY A 372 40.46 -25.02 7.31
CA GLY A 372 39.60 -23.84 7.22
C GLY A 372 40.11 -22.78 6.23
N TYR A 373 39.39 -21.65 6.14
CA TYR A 373 39.72 -20.54 5.25
C TYR A 373 41.16 -20.05 5.45
N THR A 374 41.61 -19.91 6.69
CA THR A 374 42.98 -19.50 7.02
C THR A 374 44.04 -20.47 6.47
N ALA A 375 43.76 -21.78 6.44
CA ALA A 375 44.68 -22.78 5.89
C ALA A 375 44.77 -22.66 4.36
N ILE A 376 43.61 -22.50 3.69
CA ILE A 376 43.54 -22.26 2.25
C ILE A 376 44.30 -20.98 1.87
N ASP A 377 44.01 -19.88 2.57
CA ASP A 377 44.61 -18.58 2.30
C ASP A 377 46.12 -18.61 2.56
N SER A 378 46.58 -19.31 3.60
CA SER A 378 48.01 -19.50 3.89
C SER A 378 48.71 -20.31 2.80
N ALA A 379 48.11 -21.41 2.34
CA ALA A 379 48.69 -22.26 1.29
C ALA A 379 48.77 -21.52 -0.06
N ARG A 380 47.69 -20.86 -0.47
CA ARG A 380 47.63 -20.06 -1.70
C ARG A 380 48.59 -18.86 -1.65
N THR A 381 48.78 -18.27 -0.46
CA THR A 381 49.79 -17.22 -0.23
C THR A 381 51.20 -17.77 -0.36
N ALA A 382 51.50 -18.94 0.21
CA ALA A 382 52.82 -19.58 0.11
C ALA A 382 53.23 -19.81 -1.36
N ILE A 383 52.33 -20.33 -2.21
CA ILE A 383 52.59 -20.47 -3.65
C ILE A 383 52.98 -19.14 -4.28
N ARG A 384 52.26 -18.06 -3.97
CA ARG A 384 52.53 -16.72 -4.52
C ARG A 384 53.80 -16.06 -3.98
N LEU A 385 54.29 -16.52 -2.83
CA LEU A 385 55.61 -16.15 -2.29
C LEU A 385 56.76 -16.92 -2.99
N GLY A 386 56.44 -17.85 -3.88
CA GLY A 386 57.42 -18.59 -4.69
C GLY A 386 57.80 -19.97 -4.14
N CYS A 387 57.05 -20.50 -3.17
CA CYS A 387 57.23 -21.86 -2.68
C CYS A 387 56.99 -22.88 -3.81
N LYS A 388 57.81 -23.94 -3.85
CA LYS A 388 57.77 -24.94 -4.93
C LYS A 388 56.82 -26.08 -4.64
N ASP A 389 56.80 -26.53 -3.38
CA ASP A 389 55.93 -27.60 -2.90
C ASP A 389 55.14 -27.09 -1.70
N VAL A 390 53.82 -27.09 -1.80
CA VAL A 390 52.92 -26.62 -0.75
C VAL A 390 51.86 -27.68 -0.52
N ARG A 391 51.77 -28.16 0.72
CA ARG A 391 50.88 -29.24 1.12
C ARG A 391 50.02 -28.85 2.30
N ILE A 392 48.72 -29.06 2.20
CA ILE A 392 47.79 -28.96 3.33
C ILE A 392 47.65 -30.35 3.97
N VAL A 393 47.86 -30.43 5.28
CA VAL A 393 47.61 -31.63 6.08
C VAL A 393 46.36 -31.40 6.92
N TYR A 394 45.38 -32.29 6.77
CA TYR A 394 44.10 -32.19 7.45
C TYR A 394 43.64 -33.52 8.05
N ARG A 395 43.23 -33.48 9.32
CA ARG A 395 42.83 -34.66 10.09
C ARG A 395 41.48 -35.29 9.69
N ARG A 396 40.74 -34.71 8.75
CA ARG A 396 39.47 -35.24 8.20
C ARG A 396 39.51 -35.27 6.67
N THR A 397 38.40 -35.57 6.01
CA THR A 397 38.31 -35.53 4.54
C THR A 397 37.89 -34.13 4.05
N ALA A 398 37.91 -33.94 2.73
CA ALA A 398 37.49 -32.69 2.09
C ALA A 398 36.05 -32.29 2.44
N ASP A 399 35.13 -33.25 2.63
CA ASP A 399 33.73 -32.95 2.93
C ASP A 399 33.52 -32.34 4.33
N GLU A 400 34.47 -32.52 5.26
CA GLU A 400 34.42 -31.88 6.58
C GLU A 400 35.30 -30.63 6.70
N MET A 401 35.90 -30.14 5.60
CA MET A 401 36.59 -28.84 5.61
C MET A 401 35.61 -27.69 5.80
N TYR A 402 36.04 -26.60 6.42
CA TYR A 402 35.22 -25.39 6.55
C TYR A 402 35.22 -24.54 5.28
N ALA A 403 36.29 -24.62 4.48
CA ALA A 403 36.40 -23.90 3.22
C ALA A 403 35.39 -24.43 2.20
N THR A 404 34.96 -23.57 1.28
CA THR A 404 33.96 -23.97 0.28
C THR A 404 34.55 -24.95 -0.73
N LYS A 405 33.70 -25.81 -1.32
CA LYS A 405 34.14 -26.75 -2.37
C LYS A 405 34.80 -26.03 -3.56
N ALA A 406 34.36 -24.81 -3.88
CA ALA A 406 34.97 -24.00 -4.93
C ALA A 406 36.41 -23.58 -4.57
N GLU A 407 36.64 -23.06 -3.37
CA GLU A 407 37.99 -22.68 -2.92
C GLU A 407 38.94 -23.86 -2.81
N ILE A 408 38.46 -25.03 -2.35
CA ILE A 408 39.26 -26.26 -2.30
C ILE A 408 39.73 -26.64 -3.72
N LEU A 409 38.81 -26.64 -4.69
CA LEU A 409 39.14 -26.95 -6.08
C LEU A 409 40.11 -25.91 -6.67
N GLU A 410 39.89 -24.61 -6.44
CA GLU A 410 40.79 -23.57 -6.90
C GLU A 410 42.21 -23.70 -6.32
N THR A 411 42.30 -24.16 -5.07
CA THR A 411 43.57 -24.36 -4.36
C THR A 411 44.35 -25.54 -4.95
N ILE A 412 43.65 -26.63 -5.27
CA ILE A 412 44.22 -27.79 -5.97
C ILE A 412 44.64 -27.39 -7.39
N GLU A 413 43.81 -26.62 -8.11
CA GLU A 413 44.15 -26.12 -9.45
C GLU A 413 45.39 -25.22 -9.46
N GLU A 414 45.69 -24.53 -8.35
CA GLU A 414 46.90 -23.72 -8.15
C GLU A 414 48.15 -24.57 -7.86
N GLY A 415 48.00 -25.88 -7.65
CA GLY A 415 49.10 -26.82 -7.40
C GLY A 415 49.39 -27.10 -5.94
N VAL A 416 48.47 -26.82 -5.02
CA VAL A 416 48.57 -27.22 -3.61
C VAL A 416 48.16 -28.68 -3.46
N ASP A 417 49.03 -29.50 -2.88
CA ASP A 417 48.73 -30.87 -2.49
C ASP A 417 47.86 -30.91 -1.22
N MET A 418 46.96 -31.89 -1.12
CA MET A 418 46.15 -32.08 0.08
C MET A 418 46.29 -33.52 0.62
N THR A 419 46.80 -33.64 1.84
CA THR A 419 46.89 -34.90 2.57
C THR A 419 45.80 -34.93 3.64
N PHE A 420 44.74 -35.67 3.33
CA PHE A 420 43.61 -35.88 4.23
C PHE A 420 43.89 -36.99 5.24
N LEU A 421 42.99 -37.10 6.22
CA LEU A 421 43.03 -38.17 7.22
C LEU A 421 44.40 -38.28 7.92
N SER A 422 45.02 -37.14 8.20
CA SER A 422 46.37 -37.08 8.76
C SER A 422 46.46 -36.01 9.84
N SER A 423 46.99 -36.37 11.01
CA SER A 423 47.16 -35.45 12.15
C SER A 423 48.62 -35.39 12.56
N PRO A 424 49.19 -34.21 12.84
CA PRO A 424 50.58 -34.09 13.28
C PRO A 424 50.77 -34.62 14.71
N LEU A 425 51.89 -35.30 14.95
CA LEU A 425 52.33 -35.81 16.25
C LEU A 425 53.54 -35.05 16.79
N SER A 426 54.52 -34.74 15.94
CA SER A 426 55.73 -33.99 16.30
C SER A 426 56.28 -33.24 15.08
N ILE A 427 56.97 -32.12 15.31
CA ILE A 427 57.74 -31.42 14.28
C ILE A 427 59.20 -31.81 14.46
N VAL A 428 59.79 -32.41 13.42
CA VAL A 428 61.17 -32.89 13.45
C VAL A 428 62.11 -31.85 12.87
N GLY A 429 63.30 -31.75 13.47
CA GLY A 429 64.28 -30.76 13.06
C GLY A 429 65.71 -31.13 13.43
N GLU A 430 66.64 -30.56 12.66
CA GLU A 430 68.08 -30.67 12.88
C GLU A 430 68.66 -29.27 13.10
N ASN A 431 69.60 -29.12 14.04
CA ASN A 431 70.24 -27.84 14.37
C ASN A 431 69.24 -26.70 14.66
N GLY A 432 68.11 -27.02 15.31
CA GLY A 432 67.06 -26.06 15.65
C GLY A 432 66.21 -25.58 14.47
N LYS A 433 66.30 -26.23 13.30
CA LYS A 433 65.50 -25.92 12.10
C LYS A 433 64.63 -27.10 11.70
N VAL A 434 63.42 -26.80 11.19
CA VAL A 434 62.48 -27.82 10.69
C VAL A 434 63.09 -28.58 9.50
N THR A 435 62.97 -29.91 9.53
CA THR A 435 63.30 -30.81 8.41
C THR A 435 62.12 -31.68 7.98
N GLY A 436 61.07 -31.76 8.80
CA GLY A 436 59.84 -32.47 8.47
C GLY A 436 58.78 -32.38 9.56
N ILE A 437 57.63 -33.00 9.30
CA ILE A 437 56.57 -33.20 10.29
C ILE A 437 56.18 -34.67 10.33
N GLU A 438 56.15 -35.23 11.54
CA GLU A 438 55.67 -36.58 11.79
C GLU A 438 54.14 -36.53 11.96
N CYS A 439 53.44 -37.30 11.14
CA CYS A 439 51.99 -37.41 11.12
C CYS A 439 51.55 -38.83 11.45
N GLN A 440 50.30 -38.95 11.90
CA GLN A 440 49.59 -40.20 12.09
C GLN A 440 48.36 -40.25 11.19
N GLU A 441 48.07 -41.42 10.61
CA GLU A 441 46.81 -41.61 9.88
C GLU A 441 45.60 -41.57 10.82
N MET A 442 44.52 -41.03 10.30
CA MET A 442 43.24 -40.86 10.99
C MET A 442 42.16 -41.66 10.25
N LYS A 443 41.20 -42.19 11.00
CA LYS A 443 39.93 -42.72 10.45
C LYS A 443 38.76 -41.92 11.00
N LEU A 444 37.71 -41.77 10.20
CA LEU A 444 36.50 -41.07 10.62
C LEU A 444 35.55 -42.03 11.35
N GLY A 445 35.12 -41.65 12.55
CA GLY A 445 34.02 -42.29 13.26
C GLY A 445 32.68 -41.62 12.96
N GLU A 446 31.76 -41.67 13.92
CA GLU A 446 30.44 -41.04 13.81
C GLU A 446 30.53 -39.50 13.77
N PRO A 447 29.55 -38.83 13.15
CA PRO A 447 29.34 -37.39 13.26
C PRO A 447 29.26 -36.91 14.72
N ASP A 448 29.87 -35.77 15.02
CA ASP A 448 29.63 -35.02 16.25
C ASP A 448 28.34 -34.18 16.15
N GLU A 449 28.03 -33.42 17.20
CA GLU A 449 26.84 -32.54 17.27
C GLU A 449 26.80 -31.48 16.15
N SER A 450 27.95 -31.14 15.55
CA SER A 450 28.03 -30.24 14.39
C SER A 450 27.74 -30.95 13.06
N GLY A 451 27.50 -32.27 13.10
CA GLY A 451 27.35 -33.13 11.92
C GLY A 451 28.68 -33.55 11.29
N ARG A 452 29.83 -33.14 11.86
CA ARG A 452 31.16 -33.45 11.31
C ARG A 452 31.71 -34.72 11.92
N ARG A 453 32.26 -35.61 11.09
CA ARG A 453 32.78 -36.88 11.58
C ARG A 453 33.99 -36.68 12.49
N ARG A 454 34.00 -37.39 13.63
CA ARG A 454 35.12 -37.34 14.59
C ARG A 454 36.32 -38.11 14.04
N PRO A 455 37.53 -37.51 14.01
CA PRO A 455 38.73 -38.22 13.59
C PRO A 455 39.32 -39.02 14.76
N PHE A 456 39.70 -40.27 14.49
CA PHE A 456 40.35 -41.18 15.44
C PHE A 456 41.71 -41.63 14.91
N PRO A 457 42.74 -41.69 15.74
CA PRO A 457 44.06 -42.17 15.31
C PRO A 457 44.00 -43.64 14.90
N VAL A 458 44.78 -43.99 13.87
CA VAL A 458 45.07 -45.39 13.51
C VAL A 458 46.37 -45.78 14.18
N GLU A 459 46.32 -46.75 15.09
CA GLU A 459 47.52 -47.19 15.83
C GLU A 459 48.59 -47.77 14.88
N GLY A 460 49.86 -47.40 15.12
CA GLY A 460 51.01 -47.89 14.34
C GLY A 460 51.19 -47.27 12.94
N SER A 461 50.44 -46.23 12.58
CA SER A 461 50.41 -45.61 11.24
C SER A 461 51.15 -44.26 11.15
N THR A 462 52.37 -44.17 11.68
CA THR A 462 53.14 -42.92 11.63
C THR A 462 53.99 -42.80 10.37
N PHE A 463 54.11 -41.59 9.83
CA PHE A 463 54.92 -41.28 8.66
C PHE A 463 55.43 -39.84 8.71
N ILE A 464 56.53 -39.55 8.01
CA ILE A 464 57.15 -38.21 7.97
C ILE A 464 56.87 -37.55 6.62
N ILE A 465 56.44 -36.29 6.66
CA ILE A 465 56.38 -35.41 5.49
C ILE A 465 57.57 -34.45 5.58
N GLU A 466 58.53 -34.58 4.66
CA GLU A 466 59.68 -33.69 4.57
C GLU A 466 59.23 -32.26 4.22
N CYS A 467 59.69 -31.28 5.00
CA CYS A 467 59.38 -29.88 4.79
C CYS A 467 60.42 -28.98 5.48
N ASP A 468 60.56 -27.76 5.01
CA ASP A 468 61.43 -26.75 5.63
C ASP A 468 60.63 -25.69 6.41
N THR A 469 59.32 -25.63 6.20
CA THR A 469 58.40 -24.71 6.87
C THR A 469 57.11 -25.41 7.25
N VAL A 470 56.65 -25.21 8.49
CA VAL A 470 55.33 -25.63 8.95
C VAL A 470 54.49 -24.40 9.28
N VAL A 471 53.31 -24.27 8.69
CA VAL A 471 52.35 -23.18 8.97
C VAL A 471 51.19 -23.73 9.79
N VAL A 472 50.99 -23.18 10.99
CA VAL A 472 49.95 -23.63 11.92
C VAL A 472 48.67 -22.81 11.73
N ALA A 473 47.63 -23.42 11.15
CA ALA A 473 46.35 -22.80 10.79
C ALA A 473 45.14 -23.55 11.39
N ILE A 474 45.22 -23.91 12.67
CA ILE A 474 44.23 -24.75 13.37
C ILE A 474 43.15 -23.98 14.13
N GLY A 475 43.25 -22.65 14.26
CA GLY A 475 42.27 -21.85 14.98
C GLY A 475 42.78 -20.48 15.39
N GLN A 476 41.87 -19.67 15.90
CA GLN A 476 42.14 -18.31 16.41
C GLN A 476 41.40 -18.11 17.73
N SER A 477 41.97 -17.30 18.61
CA SER A 477 41.35 -16.90 19.87
C SER A 477 41.44 -15.39 20.12
N PRO A 478 40.46 -14.82 20.85
CA PRO A 478 40.59 -13.52 21.47
C PRO A 478 41.77 -13.46 22.44
N ASP A 479 42.43 -12.31 22.47
CA ASP A 479 43.36 -12.00 23.54
C ASP A 479 42.58 -11.34 24.68
N LEU A 480 42.33 -12.09 25.76
CA LEU A 480 41.62 -11.61 26.93
C LEU A 480 42.56 -11.08 28.03
N GLU A 481 43.87 -11.27 27.88
CA GLU A 481 44.87 -10.79 28.86
C GLU A 481 44.97 -9.26 28.86
N ILE A 482 44.49 -8.61 27.79
CA ILE A 482 44.40 -7.15 27.65
C ILE A 482 43.37 -6.50 28.60
N PHE A 483 42.45 -7.28 29.17
CA PHE A 483 41.50 -6.79 30.16
C PHE A 483 42.07 -7.05 31.56
N GLU A 484 42.05 -6.03 32.42
CA GLU A 484 42.51 -6.19 33.81
C GLU A 484 41.82 -7.39 34.48
N HIS A 485 42.63 -8.24 35.12
CA HIS A 485 42.22 -9.54 35.66
C HIS A 485 40.90 -9.42 36.48
N GLY A 486 39.78 -9.84 35.87
CA GLY A 486 38.49 -9.99 36.54
C GLY A 486 37.46 -8.87 36.39
N LYS A 487 37.73 -7.77 35.67
CA LYS A 487 36.73 -6.67 35.49
C LYS A 487 35.54 -7.07 34.61
N ILE A 488 35.81 -7.75 33.49
CA ILE A 488 34.78 -8.31 32.60
C ILE A 488 34.80 -9.83 32.73
N ARG A 489 33.62 -10.44 32.86
CA ARG A 489 33.48 -11.89 33.03
C ARG A 489 33.85 -12.63 31.73
N PRO A 490 34.77 -13.60 31.80
CA PRO A 490 35.02 -14.49 30.67
C PRO A 490 33.97 -15.61 30.60
N GLU A 491 33.80 -16.16 29.41
CA GLU A 491 32.99 -17.34 29.09
C GLU A 491 33.87 -18.42 28.42
N ASN A 492 33.30 -19.61 28.19
CA ASN A 492 33.93 -20.70 27.44
C ASN A 492 35.33 -21.08 27.98
N ASN A 493 35.43 -21.24 29.31
CA ASN A 493 36.69 -21.54 30.01
C ASN A 493 37.79 -20.49 29.77
N GLY A 494 37.44 -19.20 29.68
CA GLY A 494 38.43 -18.14 29.50
C GLY A 494 38.78 -17.84 28.04
N LYS A 495 37.94 -18.24 27.08
CA LYS A 495 38.20 -18.06 25.64
C LYS A 495 37.45 -16.90 25.00
N THR A 496 36.33 -16.47 25.57
CA THR A 496 35.52 -15.36 25.04
C THR A 496 34.98 -14.50 26.19
N LEU A 497 34.37 -13.34 25.88
CA LEU A 497 33.67 -12.50 26.88
C LEU A 497 32.19 -12.88 27.02
N THR A 498 31.64 -12.74 28.23
CA THR A 498 30.21 -12.90 28.51
C THR A 498 29.45 -11.59 28.25
N VAL A 499 28.34 -11.66 27.52
CA VAL A 499 27.40 -10.54 27.31
C VAL A 499 25.94 -11.00 27.36
N ASP A 500 25.02 -10.06 27.58
CA ASP A 500 23.60 -10.30 27.32
C ASP A 500 23.38 -10.49 25.80
N PRO A 501 22.71 -11.57 25.36
CA PRO A 501 22.65 -11.93 23.94
C PRO A 501 21.82 -10.97 23.07
N LEU A 502 20.94 -10.17 23.69
CA LEU A 502 20.09 -9.20 23.01
C LEU A 502 20.77 -7.83 22.93
N THR A 503 21.21 -7.33 24.08
CA THR A 503 21.76 -5.97 24.24
C THR A 503 23.27 -5.88 24.02
N LEU A 504 23.98 -7.02 24.06
CA LEU A 504 25.44 -7.09 24.04
C LEU A 504 26.13 -6.36 25.19
N GLY A 505 25.38 -6.01 26.24
CA GLY A 505 25.91 -5.43 27.46
C GLY A 505 26.72 -6.46 28.26
N THR A 506 27.85 -6.02 28.81
CA THR A 506 28.67 -6.83 29.72
C THR A 506 28.12 -6.75 31.15
N ASN A 507 28.84 -7.35 32.11
CA ASN A 507 28.54 -7.16 33.54
C ASN A 507 28.82 -5.74 34.06
N MET A 508 29.45 -4.87 33.26
CA MET A 508 29.75 -3.49 33.62
C MET A 508 28.81 -2.54 32.89
N HIS A 509 28.18 -1.64 33.63
CA HIS A 509 27.28 -0.62 33.07
C HIS A 509 28.03 0.27 32.07
N GLY A 510 27.40 0.52 30.92
CA GLY A 510 27.99 1.33 29.84
C GLY A 510 29.08 0.62 29.02
N ILE A 511 29.37 -0.66 29.29
CA ILE A 511 30.37 -1.43 28.53
C ILE A 511 29.68 -2.58 27.79
N PHE A 512 29.88 -2.61 26.47
CA PHE A 512 29.32 -3.57 25.53
C PHE A 512 30.44 -4.32 24.83
N ALA A 513 30.18 -5.52 24.32
CA ALA A 513 31.15 -6.28 23.53
C ALA A 513 30.49 -7.06 22.40
N GLY A 514 31.17 -7.21 21.26
CA GLY A 514 30.62 -7.89 20.08
C GLY A 514 31.67 -8.30 19.06
N GLY A 515 31.29 -9.17 18.13
CA GLY A 515 32.18 -9.81 17.17
C GLY A 515 32.95 -10.98 17.78
N ASP A 516 34.11 -11.30 17.18
CA ASP A 516 34.84 -12.52 17.52
C ASP A 516 35.33 -12.59 18.99
N VAL A 517 35.44 -11.44 19.68
CA VAL A 517 35.81 -11.38 21.11
C VAL A 517 34.74 -12.04 22.02
N VAL A 518 33.48 -12.05 21.58
CA VAL A 518 32.34 -12.67 22.29
C VAL A 518 32.07 -14.07 21.77
N HIS A 519 32.16 -14.26 20.45
CA HIS A 519 31.67 -15.47 19.80
C HIS A 519 32.76 -16.46 19.38
N GLY A 520 34.04 -16.10 19.50
CA GLY A 520 35.13 -16.77 18.80
C GLY A 520 35.13 -16.42 17.31
N PRO A 521 36.11 -16.91 16.53
CA PRO A 521 36.22 -16.60 15.11
C PRO A 521 34.96 -17.04 14.33
N ARG A 522 34.19 -16.06 13.85
CA ARG A 522 32.94 -16.24 13.10
C ARG A 522 32.98 -15.54 11.75
N SER A 523 31.84 -15.53 11.06
CA SER A 523 31.76 -14.87 9.76
C SER A 523 31.71 -13.35 9.91
N MET A 524 32.28 -12.63 8.94
CA MET A 524 32.29 -11.17 8.94
C MET A 524 30.88 -10.58 9.09
N VAL A 525 29.87 -11.16 8.43
CA VAL A 525 28.48 -10.66 8.44
C VAL A 525 27.83 -10.75 9.82
N GLU A 526 28.24 -11.71 10.66
CA GLU A 526 27.79 -11.79 12.05
C GLU A 526 28.40 -10.68 12.90
N ALA A 527 29.70 -10.40 12.74
CA ALA A 527 30.35 -9.29 13.42
C ALA A 527 29.70 -7.93 13.07
N VAL A 528 29.26 -7.75 11.81
CA VAL A 528 28.44 -6.59 11.42
C VAL A 528 27.15 -6.51 12.23
N GLY A 529 26.43 -7.63 12.32
CA GLY A 529 25.20 -7.75 13.10
C GLY A 529 25.39 -7.36 14.56
N ASP A 530 26.51 -7.74 15.15
CA ASP A 530 26.85 -7.34 16.52
C ASP A 530 27.11 -5.84 16.63
N GLY A 531 27.83 -5.26 15.67
CA GLY A 531 28.07 -3.81 15.63
C GLY A 531 26.76 -3.01 15.61
N ARG A 532 25.78 -3.44 14.79
CA ARG A 532 24.44 -2.80 14.73
C ARG A 532 23.68 -2.92 16.05
N ARG A 533 23.64 -4.14 16.62
CA ARG A 533 22.97 -4.40 17.91
C ARG A 533 23.59 -3.61 19.06
N ALA A 534 24.91 -3.48 19.07
CA ALA A 534 25.63 -2.69 20.05
C ALA A 534 25.33 -1.20 19.88
N ALA A 535 25.36 -0.67 18.65
CA ALA A 535 25.02 0.73 18.39
C ALA A 535 23.61 1.10 18.87
N GLU A 536 22.60 0.28 18.56
CA GLU A 536 21.23 0.50 19.05
C GLU A 536 21.16 0.45 20.59
N SER A 537 21.88 -0.48 21.22
CA SER A 537 21.87 -0.60 22.69
C SER A 537 22.55 0.59 23.36
N ILE A 538 23.63 1.10 22.76
CA ILE A 538 24.34 2.29 23.21
C ILE A 538 23.46 3.54 23.03
N ASP A 539 22.81 3.70 21.87
CA ASP A 539 21.89 4.82 21.62
C ASP A 539 20.75 4.86 22.65
N ARG A 540 20.09 3.73 22.88
CA ARG A 540 19.04 3.60 23.90
C ARG A 540 19.54 3.92 25.30
N LEU A 541 20.72 3.42 25.67
CA LEU A 541 21.35 3.73 26.96
C LEU A 541 21.57 5.23 27.13
N LEU A 542 22.14 5.90 26.11
CA LEU A 542 22.44 7.33 26.14
C LEU A 542 21.17 8.20 26.14
N ARG A 543 20.08 7.72 25.53
CA ARG A 543 18.76 8.38 25.54
C ARG A 543 17.93 8.09 26.78
N GLY A 544 18.36 7.16 27.65
CA GLY A 544 17.60 6.74 28.82
C GLY A 544 16.40 5.86 28.49
N GLU A 545 16.40 5.21 27.33
CA GLU A 545 15.35 4.27 26.89
C GLU A 545 15.64 2.84 27.38
N ASP A 546 14.60 2.00 27.44
CA ASP A 546 14.79 0.58 27.75
C ASP A 546 15.56 -0.12 26.62
N MET A 547 16.66 -0.79 26.97
CA MET A 547 17.53 -1.46 26.01
C MET A 547 16.93 -2.73 25.38
N LYS A 548 15.88 -3.31 25.96
CA LYS A 548 15.28 -4.59 25.54
C LYS A 548 13.96 -4.44 24.81
N VAL A 549 13.16 -3.41 25.12
CA VAL A 549 11.81 -3.24 24.57
C VAL A 549 11.82 -2.40 23.30
N GLY A 550 11.01 -2.78 22.30
CA GLY A 550 10.77 -1.97 21.10
C GLY A 550 11.98 -1.84 20.19
N ARG A 551 12.84 -2.86 20.16
CA ARG A 551 14.08 -2.87 19.37
C ARG A 551 13.79 -2.87 17.87
N THR A 552 14.55 -2.10 17.11
CA THR A 552 14.43 -2.02 15.65
C THR A 552 15.12 -3.19 14.95
N TYR A 553 16.10 -3.81 15.62
CA TYR A 553 16.94 -4.84 15.05
C TYR A 553 16.70 -6.22 15.70
N GLU A 554 15.65 -6.89 15.26
CA GLU A 554 15.36 -8.30 15.60
C GLU A 554 15.42 -9.19 14.36
N ARG A 555 15.78 -10.46 14.54
CA ARG A 555 15.76 -11.43 13.44
C ARG A 555 14.31 -11.82 13.16
N PRO A 556 13.75 -11.47 11.99
CA PRO A 556 12.36 -11.79 11.71
C PRO A 556 12.17 -13.27 11.41
N THR A 557 10.98 -13.78 11.69
CA THR A 557 10.57 -15.12 11.25
C THR A 557 10.40 -15.11 9.72
N PRO A 558 11.06 -16.02 8.98
CA PRO A 558 10.91 -16.10 7.53
C PRO A 558 9.55 -16.68 7.13
N ILE A 559 9.02 -16.24 5.98
CA ILE A 559 7.84 -16.84 5.37
C ILE A 559 8.15 -18.23 4.80
N GLU A 560 7.22 -19.17 4.99
CA GLU A 560 7.26 -20.45 4.29
C GLU A 560 6.63 -20.33 2.90
N VAL A 561 7.39 -20.65 1.86
CA VAL A 561 6.92 -20.55 0.48
C VAL A 561 6.43 -21.90 -0.02
N ASN A 562 5.17 -21.97 -0.42
CA ASN A 562 4.62 -23.11 -1.17
C ASN A 562 5.04 -23.02 -2.65
N LEU A 563 5.89 -23.95 -3.09
CA LEU A 563 6.39 -23.95 -4.47
C LEU A 563 5.33 -24.37 -5.51
N ASP A 564 4.24 -25.01 -5.09
CA ASP A 564 3.17 -25.47 -6.00
C ASP A 564 2.31 -24.32 -6.54
N GLU A 565 2.31 -23.19 -5.85
CA GLU A 565 1.55 -21.98 -6.18
C GLU A 565 2.37 -20.98 -7.00
N VAL A 566 3.69 -21.14 -7.05
CA VAL A 566 4.60 -20.21 -7.74
C VAL A 566 4.88 -20.67 -9.16
N LYS A 567 4.79 -19.75 -10.13
CA LYS A 567 5.19 -20.05 -11.51
C LYS A 567 6.71 -20.06 -11.65
N ILE A 568 7.30 -21.24 -11.77
CA ILE A 568 8.75 -21.44 -11.81
C ILE A 568 9.29 -21.49 -13.24
N VAL A 569 10.37 -20.75 -13.49
CA VAL A 569 11.19 -20.88 -14.71
C VAL A 569 12.56 -21.42 -14.32
N HIS A 570 12.90 -22.63 -14.80
CA HIS A 570 14.17 -23.28 -14.51
C HIS A 570 15.33 -22.65 -15.29
N ARG A 571 16.39 -22.25 -14.56
CA ARG A 571 17.61 -21.64 -15.12
C ARG A 571 18.78 -21.91 -14.17
N GLY A 572 19.92 -22.38 -14.71
CA GLY A 572 21.13 -22.63 -13.92
C GLY A 572 21.75 -21.35 -13.34
N ARG A 573 22.38 -21.47 -12.16
CA ARG A 573 23.12 -20.39 -11.49
C ARG A 573 24.33 -19.98 -12.32
N ARG A 574 24.60 -18.68 -12.41
CA ARG A 574 25.84 -18.19 -13.02
C ARG A 574 27.01 -18.36 -12.05
N ARG A 575 28.07 -19.04 -12.47
CA ARG A 575 29.33 -19.03 -11.72
C ARG A 575 30.03 -17.70 -11.92
N ILE A 576 30.69 -17.20 -10.87
CA ILE A 576 31.57 -16.05 -10.99
C ILE A 576 32.77 -16.43 -11.86
N PRO A 577 33.19 -15.59 -12.83
CA PRO A 577 34.40 -15.86 -13.58
C PRO A 577 35.63 -15.69 -12.68
N VAL A 578 36.64 -16.52 -12.92
CA VAL A 578 37.91 -16.53 -12.18
C VAL A 578 39.09 -16.48 -13.15
N LEU A 579 40.22 -15.92 -12.71
CA LEU A 579 41.46 -15.97 -13.46
C LEU A 579 41.93 -17.42 -13.66
N PRO A 580 42.59 -17.77 -14.78
CA PRO A 580 43.22 -19.08 -14.95
C PRO A 580 44.32 -19.33 -13.91
N ALA A 581 44.45 -20.56 -13.40
CA ALA A 581 45.42 -20.92 -12.35
C ALA A 581 46.86 -20.44 -12.64
N ARG A 582 47.33 -20.57 -13.89
CA ARG A 582 48.66 -20.09 -14.34
C ARG A 582 48.93 -18.59 -14.12
N GLN A 583 47.88 -17.78 -14.00
CA GLN A 583 47.96 -16.35 -13.69
C GLN A 583 47.82 -16.12 -12.18
N ARG A 584 46.92 -16.86 -11.52
CA ARG A 584 46.70 -16.80 -10.06
C ARG A 584 47.99 -17.00 -9.27
N ILE A 585 48.79 -18.00 -9.63
CA ILE A 585 50.01 -18.35 -8.89
C ILE A 585 51.15 -17.33 -9.03
N LYS A 586 51.09 -16.42 -10.01
CA LYS A 586 52.18 -15.48 -10.34
C LYS A 586 51.97 -14.09 -9.75
N SER A 587 50.83 -13.82 -9.14
CA SER A 587 50.49 -12.47 -8.67
C SER A 587 49.48 -12.50 -7.53
N PHE A 588 49.41 -11.38 -6.80
CA PHE A 588 48.37 -11.12 -5.81
C PHE A 588 47.18 -10.35 -6.42
N GLU A 589 46.96 -10.49 -7.73
CA GLU A 589 45.78 -9.94 -8.41
C GLU A 589 44.51 -10.67 -7.95
N GLU A 590 43.38 -9.95 -7.98
CA GLU A 590 42.09 -10.48 -7.56
C GLU A 590 41.68 -11.68 -8.42
N VAL A 591 41.39 -12.82 -7.79
CA VAL A 591 41.14 -14.09 -8.50
C VAL A 591 39.79 -14.09 -9.19
N GLU A 592 38.74 -13.71 -8.48
CA GLU A 592 37.39 -13.58 -9.02
C GLU A 592 37.25 -12.23 -9.73
N THR A 593 36.73 -12.21 -10.97
CA THR A 593 36.65 -10.98 -11.79
C THR A 593 35.27 -10.33 -11.83
N GLY A 594 34.31 -10.83 -11.04
CA GLY A 594 32.97 -10.24 -10.92
C GLY A 594 32.00 -10.58 -12.06
N TYR A 595 30.75 -10.13 -11.92
CA TYR A 595 29.73 -10.31 -12.97
C TYR A 595 29.73 -9.15 -13.97
N THR A 596 29.40 -9.48 -15.22
CA THR A 596 28.94 -8.46 -16.18
C THR A 596 27.49 -8.07 -15.89
N THR A 597 27.05 -6.89 -16.35
CA THR A 597 25.66 -6.43 -16.23
C THR A 597 24.66 -7.47 -16.76
N PHE A 598 24.96 -8.12 -17.89
CA PHE A 598 24.10 -9.17 -18.44
C PHE A 598 23.98 -10.38 -17.49
N MET A 599 25.09 -10.82 -16.88
CA MET A 599 25.08 -11.92 -15.93
C MET A 599 24.26 -11.56 -14.68
N ALA A 600 24.48 -10.37 -14.12
CA ALA A 600 23.76 -9.91 -12.93
C ALA A 600 22.24 -9.75 -13.18
N LEU A 601 21.83 -9.11 -14.29
CA LEU A 601 20.42 -8.98 -14.68
C LEU A 601 19.75 -10.34 -14.90
N ARG A 602 20.48 -11.29 -15.49
CA ARG A 602 19.94 -12.64 -15.73
C ARG A 602 19.81 -13.43 -14.44
N GLU A 603 20.78 -13.31 -13.55
CA GLU A 603 20.81 -13.99 -12.26
C GLU A 603 19.74 -13.43 -11.31
N SER A 604 19.57 -12.11 -11.23
CA SER A 604 18.54 -11.49 -10.38
C SER A 604 17.11 -11.85 -10.80
N LYS A 605 16.85 -11.99 -12.11
CA LYS A 605 15.56 -12.46 -12.67
C LYS A 605 15.22 -13.91 -12.34
N ARG A 606 16.10 -14.65 -11.66
CA ARG A 606 15.79 -15.99 -11.11
C ARG A 606 15.06 -15.90 -9.76
N CYS A 607 15.01 -14.74 -9.10
CA CYS A 607 14.35 -14.59 -7.80
C CYS A 607 12.87 -15.02 -7.84
N LEU A 608 12.40 -15.70 -6.78
CA LEU A 608 11.01 -16.14 -6.63
C LEU A 608 10.10 -15.11 -5.94
N SER A 609 10.63 -13.96 -5.50
CA SER A 609 9.88 -12.94 -4.75
C SER A 609 9.14 -13.52 -3.53
N CYS A 610 9.85 -14.27 -2.69
CA CYS A 610 9.28 -15.08 -1.61
C CYS A 610 8.39 -14.28 -0.63
N GLY A 611 8.74 -13.03 -0.32
CA GLY A 611 7.98 -12.17 0.59
C GLY A 611 6.85 -11.34 -0.05
N GLY A 612 6.49 -11.61 -1.31
CA GLY A 612 5.60 -10.71 -2.06
C GLY A 612 6.34 -9.39 -2.28
N CYS A 613 5.84 -8.28 -1.70
CA CYS A 613 6.59 -7.02 -1.65
C CYS A 613 8.03 -7.22 -1.15
N SER A 614 9.00 -6.66 -1.87
CA SER A 614 10.43 -6.76 -1.52
C SER A 614 10.94 -5.60 -0.67
N GLU A 615 10.07 -4.66 -0.29
CA GLU A 615 10.44 -3.42 0.43
C GLU A 615 11.64 -2.71 -0.18
N CYS A 616 11.66 -2.61 -1.51
CA CYS A 616 12.72 -1.89 -2.25
C CYS A 616 12.58 -0.36 -2.18
N MET A 617 11.51 0.11 -1.53
CA MET A 617 11.14 1.51 -1.34
C MET A 617 10.93 2.32 -2.63
N GLU A 618 10.85 1.66 -3.79
CA GLU A 618 10.60 2.35 -5.05
C GLU A 618 9.21 3.01 -5.08
N CYS A 619 8.19 2.36 -4.52
CA CYS A 619 6.85 2.91 -4.39
C CYS A 619 6.83 4.21 -3.57
N VAL A 620 7.64 4.30 -2.51
CA VAL A 620 7.81 5.50 -1.69
C VAL A 620 8.52 6.59 -2.48
N ARG A 621 9.65 6.28 -3.14
CA ARG A 621 10.40 7.26 -3.96
C ARG A 621 9.57 7.89 -5.09
N GLN A 622 8.62 7.15 -5.64
CA GLN A 622 7.75 7.62 -6.73
C GLN A 622 6.47 8.32 -6.23
N CYS A 623 6.22 8.32 -4.92
CA CYS A 623 5.04 8.93 -4.32
C CYS A 623 5.38 10.33 -3.80
N GLU A 624 5.22 11.35 -4.65
CA GLU A 624 5.48 12.76 -4.28
C GLU A 624 4.61 13.28 -3.13
N LEU A 625 3.45 12.66 -2.89
CA LEU A 625 2.54 13.02 -1.78
C LEU A 625 2.77 12.19 -0.52
N GLU A 626 3.77 11.30 -0.50
CA GLU A 626 4.09 10.47 0.67
C GLU A 626 2.91 9.60 1.18
N ALA A 627 1.99 9.23 0.29
CA ALA A 627 0.84 8.39 0.63
C ALA A 627 1.24 6.94 0.95
N VAL A 628 2.41 6.46 0.52
CA VAL A 628 2.86 5.08 0.73
C VAL A 628 3.59 4.96 2.07
N LYS A 629 3.01 4.22 3.02
CA LYS A 629 3.50 4.07 4.41
C LYS A 629 3.71 2.59 4.72
N HIS A 630 4.96 2.13 4.68
CA HIS A 630 5.30 0.71 4.89
C HIS A 630 5.18 0.26 6.34
N GLU A 631 5.15 1.20 7.27
CA GLU A 631 5.09 1.07 8.72
C GLU A 631 3.67 0.94 9.27
N MET A 632 2.64 1.02 8.40
CA MET A 632 1.25 0.75 8.82
C MET A 632 1.14 -0.64 9.45
N VAL A 633 0.50 -0.70 10.62
CA VAL A 633 0.23 -1.94 11.37
C VAL A 633 -1.27 -2.21 11.39
N PRO A 634 -1.69 -3.46 11.64
CA PRO A 634 -3.10 -3.75 11.87
C PRO A 634 -3.67 -2.90 13.00
N VAL A 635 -4.88 -2.38 12.82
CA VAL A 635 -5.59 -1.55 13.80
C VAL A 635 -6.80 -2.32 14.30
N GLU A 636 -6.90 -2.46 15.63
CA GLU A 636 -8.11 -2.97 16.26
C GLU A 636 -9.03 -1.81 16.63
N THR A 637 -10.27 -1.85 16.16
CA THR A 637 -11.30 -0.85 16.45
C THR A 637 -12.55 -1.53 17.02
N GLU A 638 -13.28 -0.82 17.87
CA GLU A 638 -14.55 -1.28 18.44
C GLU A 638 -15.66 -0.30 18.09
N LEU A 639 -16.81 -0.83 17.68
CA LEU A 639 -17.99 -0.05 17.31
C LEU A 639 -19.24 -0.62 17.96
N GLU A 640 -20.03 0.27 18.57
CA GLU A 640 -21.35 -0.06 19.09
C GLU A 640 -22.42 0.22 18.02
N VAL A 641 -23.17 -0.81 17.61
CA VAL A 641 -24.23 -0.70 16.59
C VAL A 641 -25.55 -1.26 17.08
N GLY A 642 -26.67 -0.70 16.61
CA GLY A 642 -28.00 -1.12 17.03
C GLY A 642 -28.57 -2.27 16.21
N ALA A 643 -28.09 -2.44 14.97
CA ALA A 643 -28.50 -3.51 14.06
C ALA A 643 -27.34 -3.90 13.13
N ILE A 644 -27.37 -5.12 12.61
CA ILE A 644 -26.36 -5.65 11.69
C ILE A 644 -27.05 -6.22 10.45
N VAL A 645 -26.56 -5.86 9.27
CA VAL A 645 -27.04 -6.34 7.97
C VAL A 645 -25.91 -7.05 7.25
N PHE A 646 -26.09 -8.32 6.91
CA PHE A 646 -25.14 -9.07 6.11
C PHE A 646 -25.56 -9.07 4.64
N ALA A 647 -24.65 -8.66 3.75
CA ALA A 647 -24.86 -8.71 2.30
C ALA A 647 -24.87 -10.12 1.73
N GLN A 648 -24.24 -11.07 2.43
CA GLN A 648 -24.18 -12.49 2.08
C GLN A 648 -24.38 -13.36 3.31
N GLN A 649 -24.77 -14.62 3.11
CA GLN A 649 -25.03 -15.52 4.21
C GLN A 649 -23.75 -15.79 5.02
N PRO A 650 -23.74 -15.51 6.34
CA PRO A 650 -22.56 -15.73 7.17
C PRO A 650 -22.27 -17.22 7.33
N SER A 651 -21.00 -17.57 7.41
CA SER A 651 -20.52 -18.95 7.59
C SER A 651 -20.74 -19.50 9.01
N ARG A 652 -21.07 -18.64 9.98
CA ARG A 652 -21.31 -18.98 11.39
C ARG A 652 -22.76 -18.70 11.78
N GLU A 653 -23.25 -19.42 12.79
CA GLU A 653 -24.60 -19.22 13.35
C GLU A 653 -24.61 -17.93 14.21
N LEU A 654 -25.50 -16.99 13.90
CA LEU A 654 -25.57 -15.67 14.53
C LEU A 654 -26.80 -15.52 15.44
N PRO A 655 -26.79 -14.58 16.40
CA PRO A 655 -27.99 -14.18 17.13
C PRO A 655 -29.10 -13.79 16.15
N LYS A 656 -30.30 -14.38 16.28
CA LYS A 656 -31.38 -14.18 15.30
C LYS A 656 -32.10 -12.83 15.43
N ASP A 657 -32.02 -12.19 16.59
CA ASP A 657 -32.71 -10.91 16.84
C ASP A 657 -31.73 -9.74 16.66
N GLY A 658 -32.09 -8.76 15.82
CA GLY A 658 -31.24 -7.61 15.48
C GLY A 658 -30.19 -7.84 14.37
N VAL A 659 -30.06 -9.07 13.86
CA VAL A 659 -29.20 -9.42 12.72
C VAL A 659 -30.05 -9.79 11.50
N TYR A 660 -29.77 -9.17 10.37
CA TYR A 660 -30.51 -9.35 9.13
C TYR A 660 -29.56 -9.81 8.01
N VAL A 661 -30.06 -10.66 7.11
CA VAL A 661 -29.29 -11.17 5.97
C VAL A 661 -30.04 -10.88 4.69
N ILE A 662 -29.36 -10.32 3.70
CA ILE A 662 -29.90 -10.14 2.35
C ILE A 662 -29.92 -11.52 1.68
N GLY A 663 -31.13 -12.08 1.52
CA GLY A 663 -31.31 -13.43 0.97
C GLY A 663 -30.88 -13.55 -0.49
N GLN A 664 -30.34 -14.71 -0.87
CA GLN A 664 -30.05 -15.12 -2.24
C GLN A 664 -31.01 -16.26 -2.61
N GLY A 665 -31.98 -16.03 -3.50
CA GLY A 665 -32.99 -17.04 -3.88
C GLY A 665 -34.04 -16.51 -4.86
N ASP A 666 -34.89 -17.41 -5.38
CA ASP A 666 -36.03 -17.12 -6.26
C ASP A 666 -37.03 -16.20 -5.53
N GLY A 667 -36.92 -14.90 -5.77
CA GLY A 667 -37.68 -13.82 -5.11
C GLY A 667 -37.54 -12.51 -5.88
N PRO A 668 -37.94 -11.35 -5.31
CA PRO A 668 -37.83 -10.07 -6.01
C PRO A 668 -36.35 -9.70 -6.28
N GLY A 669 -36.10 -8.83 -7.27
CA GLY A 669 -34.75 -8.48 -7.74
C GLY A 669 -33.74 -8.10 -6.62
N ARG A 670 -32.44 -8.29 -6.89
CA ARG A 670 -31.34 -8.17 -5.90
C ARG A 670 -31.39 -6.88 -5.06
N LEU A 671 -31.65 -5.73 -5.69
CA LEU A 671 -31.72 -4.44 -4.99
C LEU A 671 -32.98 -4.30 -4.13
N THR A 672 -34.10 -4.91 -4.54
CA THR A 672 -35.34 -4.94 -3.78
C THR A 672 -35.15 -5.68 -2.46
N ASN A 673 -34.46 -6.82 -2.49
CA ASN A 673 -34.15 -7.58 -1.26
C ASN A 673 -33.28 -6.76 -0.30
N ALA A 674 -32.28 -6.04 -0.83
CA ALA A 674 -31.45 -5.14 -0.04
C ALA A 674 -32.27 -4.05 0.66
N SER A 675 -33.13 -3.35 -0.09
CA SER A 675 -34.02 -2.32 0.45
C SER A 675 -35.02 -2.87 1.48
N ALA A 676 -35.55 -4.08 1.27
CA ALA A 676 -36.45 -4.72 2.23
C ALA A 676 -35.76 -5.04 3.56
N VAL A 677 -34.52 -5.50 3.50
CA VAL A 677 -33.70 -5.77 4.69
C VAL A 677 -33.30 -4.48 5.40
N ALA A 678 -32.95 -3.43 4.65
CA ALA A 678 -32.74 -2.09 5.20
C ALA A 678 -33.97 -1.60 6.00
N SER A 679 -35.18 -1.74 5.45
CA SER A 679 -36.43 -1.40 6.17
C SER A 679 -36.51 -2.11 7.52
N LYS A 680 -36.27 -3.43 7.54
CA LYS A 680 -36.32 -4.23 8.77
C LYS A 680 -35.30 -3.74 9.79
N ALA A 681 -34.08 -3.42 9.37
CA ALA A 681 -33.04 -2.88 10.24
C ALA A 681 -33.43 -1.52 10.83
N ILE A 682 -33.98 -0.61 10.02
CA ILE A 682 -34.44 0.73 10.48
C ILE A 682 -35.60 0.55 11.49
N VAL A 683 -36.60 -0.26 11.17
CA VAL A 683 -37.73 -0.56 12.06
C VAL A 683 -37.25 -1.17 13.38
N ALA A 684 -36.20 -1.99 13.34
CA ALA A 684 -35.67 -2.66 14.52
C ALA A 684 -35.08 -1.70 15.56
N LEU A 685 -34.48 -0.60 15.11
CA LEU A 685 -33.92 0.47 15.96
C LEU A 685 -34.99 1.32 16.64
N GLY A 686 -36.23 1.26 16.13
CA GLY A 686 -37.39 1.92 16.70
C GLY A 686 -37.47 3.44 16.47
N ARG A 687 -38.64 3.98 16.80
CA ARG A 687 -39.05 5.37 16.50
C ARG A 687 -38.08 6.44 17.01
N HIS A 688 -37.61 6.32 18.25
CA HIS A 688 -36.78 7.34 18.89
C HIS A 688 -35.40 7.52 18.25
N ALA A 689 -34.80 6.44 17.72
CA ALA A 689 -33.53 6.51 17.02
C ALA A 689 -33.69 7.23 15.67
N HIS A 690 -34.81 6.99 14.98
CA HIS A 690 -35.11 7.58 13.68
C HIS A 690 -35.57 9.06 13.77
N GLU A 691 -36.45 9.40 14.74
CA GLU A 691 -36.92 10.78 14.96
C GLU A 691 -35.77 11.74 15.31
N GLY A 692 -34.82 11.31 16.14
CA GLY A 692 -33.64 12.11 16.50
C GLY A 692 -32.65 12.30 15.35
N ALA A 693 -32.63 11.38 14.38
CA ALA A 693 -31.84 11.49 13.16
C ALA A 693 -32.47 12.47 12.16
N MET A 694 -33.79 12.36 11.91
CA MET A 694 -34.50 13.26 10.99
C MET A 694 -34.50 14.72 11.46
N GLN A 695 -34.53 14.99 12.77
CA GLN A 695 -34.48 16.36 13.31
C GLN A 695 -33.13 17.05 13.10
N LYS A 696 -32.02 16.30 12.97
CA LYS A 696 -30.67 16.87 12.78
C LYS A 696 -30.41 17.35 11.34
N GLN A 697 -31.20 16.90 10.36
CA GLN A 697 -30.98 17.19 8.94
C GLN A 697 -31.81 18.37 8.40
N ILE A 698 -32.71 18.96 9.19
CA ILE A 698 -33.46 20.16 8.81
C ILE A 698 -32.63 21.39 9.22
N PRO A 699 -32.13 22.22 8.28
CA PRO A 699 -31.42 23.44 8.64
C PRO A 699 -32.33 24.37 9.44
N VAL A 700 -31.88 24.74 10.64
CA VAL A 700 -32.51 25.77 11.46
C VAL A 700 -32.28 27.10 10.73
N SER A 701 -33.32 27.59 10.05
CA SER A 701 -33.43 28.86 9.29
C SER A 701 -33.23 28.79 7.76
N ILE A 702 -34.29 28.35 7.08
CA ILE A 702 -34.54 28.59 5.64
C ILE A 702 -34.52 30.10 5.29
N LEU A 703 -34.68 30.98 6.29
CA LEU A 703 -34.71 32.44 6.14
C LEU A 703 -33.33 33.10 5.89
N GLU A 704 -32.22 32.37 6.03
CA GLU A 704 -30.87 32.92 5.74
C GLU A 704 -30.35 32.59 4.34
N LEU A 705 -30.93 31.59 3.65
CA LEU A 705 -30.55 31.18 2.29
C LEU A 705 -30.99 32.15 1.18
N HIS A 706 -31.84 33.14 1.51
CA HIS A 706 -32.39 34.11 0.56
C HIS A 706 -31.78 35.52 0.66
N LYS A 707 -30.62 35.68 1.30
CA LYS A 707 -30.07 37.02 1.61
C LYS A 707 -28.96 37.55 0.69
N ASN A 708 -28.45 36.76 -0.24
CA ASN A 708 -27.46 37.25 -1.22
C ASN A 708 -28.00 37.22 -2.65
N ASP A 709 -29.29 37.53 -2.83
CA ASP A 709 -29.87 37.85 -4.13
C ASP A 709 -29.46 39.27 -4.54
N SER A 710 -28.21 39.43 -4.95
CA SER A 710 -27.79 40.62 -5.71
C SER A 710 -27.50 40.18 -7.13
N ASP A 711 -28.25 40.72 -8.10
CA ASP A 711 -27.90 40.78 -9.51
C ASP A 711 -26.46 41.30 -9.63
N VAL A 712 -25.48 40.39 -9.68
CA VAL A 712 -24.10 40.74 -10.02
C VAL A 712 -24.12 41.07 -11.50
N SER A 713 -24.13 42.35 -11.84
CA SER A 713 -23.90 42.80 -13.21
C SER A 713 -22.53 42.30 -13.66
N MET A 714 -22.50 41.22 -14.44
CA MET A 714 -21.25 40.65 -14.92
C MET A 714 -20.54 41.65 -15.83
N GLY A 715 -19.39 42.14 -15.38
CA GLY A 715 -18.39 42.76 -16.25
C GLY A 715 -17.75 41.75 -17.21
N GLU A 716 -16.76 42.17 -17.99
CA GLU A 716 -16.01 41.26 -18.88
C GLU A 716 -15.46 40.04 -18.10
N ALA A 717 -15.64 38.83 -18.64
CA ALA A 717 -15.19 37.59 -18.04
C ALA A 717 -13.67 37.59 -17.78
N ARG A 718 -13.28 37.46 -16.52
CA ARG A 718 -11.89 37.30 -16.07
C ARG A 718 -11.56 35.83 -15.88
N ILE A 719 -10.85 35.25 -16.85
CA ILE A 719 -10.65 33.79 -16.94
C ILE A 719 -9.30 33.38 -16.32
N GLY A 720 -9.34 32.41 -15.42
CA GLY A 720 -8.18 31.65 -14.93
C GLY A 720 -8.05 30.30 -15.61
N VAL A 721 -6.85 29.91 -16.01
CA VAL A 721 -6.57 28.59 -16.62
C VAL A 721 -5.59 27.80 -15.76
N PHE A 722 -6.07 26.73 -15.14
CA PHE A 722 -5.27 25.85 -14.29
C PHE A 722 -5.06 24.52 -15.00
N ILE A 723 -3.81 24.11 -15.19
CA ILE A 723 -3.46 22.88 -15.90
C ILE A 723 -2.85 21.91 -14.92
N CYS A 724 -3.51 20.77 -14.73
CA CYS A 724 -3.10 19.73 -13.81
C CYS A 724 -1.93 18.92 -14.40
N GLY A 725 -0.84 18.71 -13.65
CA GLY A 725 0.25 17.81 -14.01
C GLY A 725 -0.06 16.33 -13.76
N CYS A 726 -0.96 16.05 -12.82
CA CYS A 726 -1.36 14.71 -12.35
C CYS A 726 -0.16 13.85 -11.94
N GLY A 727 0.85 14.46 -11.31
CA GLY A 727 2.10 13.80 -10.93
C GLY A 727 2.78 13.11 -12.11
N GLY A 728 3.00 13.82 -13.22
CA GLY A 728 3.62 13.28 -14.42
C GLY A 728 2.66 12.62 -15.41
N ASN A 729 1.50 12.11 -14.98
CA ASN A 729 0.56 11.45 -15.91
C ASN A 729 0.04 12.35 -17.03
N ILE A 730 0.04 13.66 -16.82
CA ILE A 730 -0.23 14.67 -17.85
C ILE A 730 1.07 15.35 -18.26
N SER A 731 1.86 15.83 -17.29
CA SER A 731 3.04 16.67 -17.55
C SER A 731 4.24 15.95 -18.19
N GLU A 732 4.33 14.62 -18.17
CA GLU A 732 5.33 13.88 -18.95
C GLU A 732 5.00 13.81 -20.45
N ALA A 733 3.70 13.73 -20.77
CA ALA A 733 3.24 13.66 -22.16
C ALA A 733 3.05 15.06 -22.77
N ILE A 734 2.70 16.05 -21.94
CA ILE A 734 2.34 17.41 -22.36
C ILE A 734 3.25 18.40 -21.64
N ASP A 735 3.95 19.25 -22.40
CA ASP A 735 4.72 20.37 -21.84
C ASP A 735 3.76 21.47 -21.33
N VAL A 736 3.34 21.31 -20.06
CA VAL A 736 2.37 22.21 -19.40
C VAL A 736 2.91 23.65 -19.34
N ASN A 737 4.21 23.83 -19.08
CA ASN A 737 4.83 25.16 -18.99
C ASN A 737 4.85 25.88 -20.34
N ARG A 738 5.02 25.15 -21.44
CA ARG A 738 4.86 25.72 -22.79
C ARG A 738 3.41 26.13 -23.06
N ILE A 739 2.42 25.35 -22.60
CA ILE A 739 1.00 25.69 -22.75
C ILE A 739 0.66 26.97 -21.96
N ILE A 740 1.07 27.06 -20.70
CA ILE A 740 0.82 28.24 -19.84
C ILE A 740 1.37 29.51 -20.47
N ARG A 741 2.62 29.48 -20.96
CA ARG A 741 3.26 30.64 -21.61
C ARG A 741 2.52 31.14 -22.85
N GLN A 742 1.81 30.26 -23.56
CA GLN A 742 0.99 30.65 -24.71
C GLN A 742 -0.33 31.29 -24.26
N PHE A 743 -1.03 30.68 -23.31
CA PHE A 743 -2.32 31.20 -22.84
C PHE A 743 -2.18 32.50 -22.03
N PHE A 744 -1.11 32.69 -21.28
CA PHE A 744 -0.86 33.97 -20.59
C PHE A 744 -0.80 35.17 -21.54
N ARG A 745 -0.50 34.95 -22.83
CA ARG A 745 -0.44 35.99 -23.86
C ARG A 745 -1.76 36.18 -24.61
N GLN A 746 -2.75 35.34 -24.36
CA GLN A 746 -4.04 35.40 -25.06
C GLN A 746 -4.97 36.43 -24.40
N LYS A 747 -5.61 37.25 -25.23
CA LYS A 747 -6.58 38.25 -24.77
C LYS A 747 -7.76 37.56 -24.07
N GLY A 748 -8.15 38.03 -22.89
CA GLY A 748 -9.26 37.50 -22.08
C GLY A 748 -8.85 36.52 -20.98
N ILE A 749 -7.58 36.09 -20.95
CA ILE A 749 -7.04 35.24 -19.88
C ILE A 749 -6.32 36.14 -18.88
N ALA A 750 -6.84 36.19 -17.66
CA ALA A 750 -6.28 37.00 -16.58
C ALA A 750 -5.12 36.28 -15.87
N TYR A 751 -5.18 34.94 -15.79
CA TYR A 751 -4.20 34.14 -15.07
C TYR A 751 -4.09 32.72 -15.65
N ALA A 752 -2.89 32.13 -15.61
CA ALA A 752 -2.68 30.74 -15.98
C ALA A 752 -1.56 30.09 -15.15
N GLN A 753 -1.81 28.89 -14.63
CA GLN A 753 -0.89 28.20 -13.71
C GLN A 753 -0.88 26.68 -13.88
N HIS A 754 0.26 26.08 -13.54
CA HIS A 754 0.42 24.64 -13.38
C HIS A 754 0.06 24.27 -11.94
N VAL A 755 -0.76 23.23 -11.78
CA VAL A 755 -1.09 22.64 -10.47
C VAL A 755 -0.70 21.17 -10.53
N ASP A 756 0.04 20.66 -9.55
CA ASP A 756 0.50 19.26 -9.62
C ASP A 756 -0.68 18.27 -9.52
N TYR A 757 -1.61 18.54 -8.60
CA TYR A 757 -2.77 17.69 -8.33
C TYR A 757 -4.03 18.52 -8.04
N ALA A 758 -4.86 18.76 -9.06
CA ALA A 758 -6.12 19.50 -8.88
C ALA A 758 -7.14 18.81 -7.93
N CYS A 759 -6.96 17.52 -7.64
CA CYS A 759 -7.82 16.74 -6.75
C CYS A 759 -7.31 16.64 -5.31
N SER A 760 -6.17 17.26 -4.97
CA SER A 760 -5.70 17.35 -3.58
C SER A 760 -6.28 18.58 -2.89
N ASP A 761 -6.23 18.62 -1.55
CA ASP A 761 -6.70 19.77 -0.78
C ASP A 761 -5.83 21.02 -1.06
N GLU A 762 -4.52 20.83 -1.19
CA GLU A 762 -3.57 21.88 -1.55
C GLU A 762 -3.87 22.44 -2.93
N GLY A 763 -4.12 21.58 -3.93
CA GLY A 763 -4.45 22.02 -5.29
C GLY A 763 -5.77 22.78 -5.36
N ALA A 764 -6.79 22.34 -4.61
CA ALA A 764 -8.05 23.06 -4.52
C ALA A 764 -7.89 24.43 -3.83
N TRP A 765 -7.07 24.49 -2.77
CA TRP A 765 -6.77 25.73 -2.07
C TRP A 765 -5.96 26.71 -2.94
N GLU A 766 -4.97 26.22 -3.70
CA GLU A 766 -4.17 27.00 -4.64
C GLU A 766 -5.06 27.63 -5.74
N ILE A 767 -5.91 26.83 -6.38
CA ILE A 767 -6.83 27.30 -7.42
C ILE A 767 -7.73 28.42 -6.89
N ARG A 768 -8.35 28.22 -5.72
CA ARG A 768 -9.24 29.22 -5.12
C ARG A 768 -8.51 30.44 -4.57
N GLY A 769 -7.31 30.26 -4.02
CA GLY A 769 -6.46 31.35 -3.55
C GLY A 769 -6.14 32.30 -4.71
N MET A 770 -5.73 31.74 -5.84
CA MET A 770 -5.46 32.50 -7.06
C MET A 770 -6.72 33.10 -7.68
N ALA A 771 -7.86 32.39 -7.60
CA ALA A 771 -9.13 32.95 -8.05
C ALA A 771 -9.50 34.23 -7.30
N ARG A 772 -9.27 34.27 -5.98
CA ARG A 772 -9.50 35.47 -5.15
C ARG A 772 -8.47 36.55 -5.41
N GLU A 773 -7.19 36.20 -5.45
CA GLU A 773 -6.09 37.16 -5.65
C GLU A 773 -6.19 37.88 -7.00
N TRP A 774 -6.55 37.14 -8.05
CA TRP A 774 -6.66 37.67 -9.41
C TRP A 774 -8.09 38.11 -9.76
N GLU A 775 -9.01 38.13 -8.80
CA GLU A 775 -10.42 38.50 -9.01
C GLU A 775 -11.01 37.79 -10.24
N LEU A 776 -10.78 36.47 -10.31
CA LEU A 776 -11.27 35.64 -11.40
C LEU A 776 -12.79 35.45 -11.25
N THR A 777 -13.47 35.30 -12.37
CA THR A 777 -14.92 35.01 -12.43
C THR A 777 -15.19 33.66 -13.08
N HIS A 778 -14.28 33.21 -13.93
CA HIS A 778 -14.38 31.97 -14.69
C HIS A 778 -13.07 31.19 -14.55
N ILE A 779 -13.16 29.88 -14.36
CA ILE A 779 -12.05 28.97 -14.12
C ILE A 779 -12.11 27.82 -15.10
N VAL A 780 -11.04 27.64 -15.88
CA VAL A 780 -10.83 26.44 -16.70
C VAL A 780 -9.84 25.53 -15.97
N VAL A 781 -10.26 24.33 -15.61
CA VAL A 781 -9.41 23.31 -14.99
C VAL A 781 -9.14 22.20 -16.01
N ALA A 782 -7.95 22.21 -16.59
CA ALA A 782 -7.51 21.17 -17.52
C ALA A 782 -6.93 19.98 -16.72
N ALA A 783 -7.73 18.93 -16.51
CA ALA A 783 -7.41 17.82 -15.63
C ALA A 783 -7.99 16.48 -16.13
N CYS A 784 -8.30 15.55 -15.23
CA CYS A 784 -8.93 14.26 -15.55
C CYS A 784 -10.47 14.28 -15.47
N ALA A 785 -11.05 15.24 -14.75
CA ALA A 785 -12.48 15.46 -14.77
C ALA A 785 -12.91 16.03 -16.13
N CYS A 786 -14.12 15.70 -16.56
CA CYS A 786 -14.64 16.04 -17.89
C CYS A 786 -15.93 16.87 -17.86
N CYS A 787 -16.53 17.08 -16.69
CA CYS A 787 -17.72 17.91 -16.53
C CYS A 787 -17.60 18.71 -15.23
N ALA A 788 -18.04 19.97 -15.28
CA ALA A 788 -18.00 20.91 -14.15
C ALA A 788 -19.21 20.84 -13.23
N LEU A 789 -20.14 19.94 -13.54
CA LEU A 789 -21.41 19.82 -12.85
C LEU A 789 -21.32 18.73 -11.78
N ASP A 790 -22.22 18.82 -10.81
CA ASP A 790 -22.52 17.81 -9.78
C ASP A 790 -22.97 16.44 -10.31
N GLN A 791 -22.96 16.25 -11.64
CA GLN A 791 -23.30 15.00 -12.28
C GLN A 791 -22.28 13.88 -11.99
N ILE A 792 -22.77 12.77 -11.46
CA ILE A 792 -22.06 11.50 -11.34
C ILE A 792 -22.59 10.55 -12.42
N CYS A 793 -21.80 10.32 -13.48
CA CYS A 793 -22.15 9.38 -14.55
C CYS A 793 -21.41 8.04 -14.40
N PHE A 794 -21.78 7.03 -15.20
CA PHE A 794 -21.13 5.71 -15.17
C PHE A 794 -19.64 5.72 -15.58
N SER A 795 -19.19 6.79 -16.25
CA SER A 795 -17.78 7.01 -16.59
C SER A 795 -17.02 7.79 -15.51
N CYS A 796 -17.69 8.17 -14.42
CA CYS A 796 -17.06 8.82 -13.29
C CYS A 796 -16.20 7.81 -12.52
N ALA A 797 -15.24 8.35 -11.78
CA ALA A 797 -14.40 7.61 -10.87
C ALA A 797 -14.32 8.41 -9.57
N ASP A 798 -14.05 7.71 -8.48
CA ASP A 798 -13.86 8.24 -7.13
C ASP A 798 -13.03 9.55 -7.11
N ARG A 799 -11.83 9.55 -7.72
CA ARG A 799 -10.98 10.75 -7.81
C ARG A 799 -11.53 11.90 -8.65
N ARG A 800 -12.42 11.63 -9.62
CA ARG A 800 -13.12 12.71 -10.36
C ARG A 800 -14.18 13.36 -9.48
N ILE A 801 -14.82 12.60 -8.60
CA ILE A 801 -15.78 13.14 -7.64
C ILE A 801 -15.06 13.95 -6.59
N GLU A 802 -14.01 13.43 -5.97
CA GLU A 802 -13.22 14.21 -5.00
C GLU A 802 -12.70 15.52 -5.60
N CYS A 803 -12.17 15.49 -6.82
CA CYS A 803 -11.74 16.70 -7.53
C CYS A 803 -12.87 17.73 -7.64
N LYS A 804 -14.06 17.27 -8.03
CA LYS A 804 -15.26 18.10 -8.10
C LYS A 804 -15.71 18.55 -6.71
N GLU A 805 -15.72 17.71 -5.69
CA GLU A 805 -16.19 18.09 -4.36
C GLU A 805 -15.25 19.08 -3.67
N LYS A 806 -13.94 18.87 -3.75
CA LYS A 806 -12.96 19.81 -3.21
C LYS A 806 -13.04 21.16 -3.91
N LEU A 807 -13.23 21.18 -5.23
CA LEU A 807 -13.33 22.41 -6.04
C LEU A 807 -14.72 23.05 -6.06
N LEU A 808 -15.80 22.27 -6.04
CA LEU A 808 -17.20 22.71 -6.20
C LEU A 808 -18.04 22.59 -4.91
N GLY A 809 -17.73 21.64 -4.03
CA GLY A 809 -18.52 21.28 -2.83
C GLY A 809 -18.50 22.33 -1.71
N HIS A 810 -17.54 23.25 -1.73
CA HIS A 810 -17.59 24.51 -0.96
C HIS A 810 -17.88 25.73 -1.84
N ALA A 811 -18.10 25.55 -3.14
CA ALA A 811 -18.20 26.61 -4.14
C ALA A 811 -19.63 27.01 -4.50
N GLN A 812 -20.65 26.45 -3.85
CA GLN A 812 -22.02 26.96 -4.06
C GLN A 812 -22.16 28.44 -3.63
N ASP A 813 -21.19 28.99 -2.90
CA ASP A 813 -21.17 30.39 -2.46
C ASP A 813 -19.95 31.21 -2.94
N ASP A 814 -19.05 30.67 -3.80
CA ASP A 814 -17.85 31.43 -4.23
C ASP A 814 -18.07 32.31 -5.47
N GLY A 815 -19.20 32.13 -6.17
CA GLY A 815 -19.59 32.92 -7.34
C GLY A 815 -18.77 32.64 -8.61
N LEU A 816 -18.00 31.54 -8.64
CA LEU A 816 -17.10 31.19 -9.74
C LEU A 816 -17.73 30.19 -10.72
N VAL A 817 -17.47 30.40 -12.01
CA VAL A 817 -17.90 29.47 -13.07
C VAL A 817 -16.75 28.53 -13.42
N TYR A 818 -16.91 27.23 -13.16
CA TYR A 818 -15.89 26.23 -13.47
C TYR A 818 -16.17 25.53 -14.82
N GLU A 819 -15.11 25.23 -15.58
CA GLU A 819 -15.13 24.42 -16.79
C GLU A 819 -13.98 23.41 -16.73
N PHE A 820 -14.29 22.11 -16.77
CA PHE A 820 -13.26 21.07 -16.77
C PHE A 820 -12.95 20.59 -18.17
N VAL A 821 -11.67 20.53 -18.50
CA VAL A 821 -11.18 20.02 -19.77
C VAL A 821 -10.40 18.73 -19.52
N ASN A 822 -10.97 17.59 -19.93
CA ASN A 822 -10.27 16.32 -19.83
C ASN A 822 -9.06 16.30 -20.78
N ILE A 823 -7.85 16.43 -20.24
CA ILE A 823 -6.60 16.32 -21.00
C ILE A 823 -5.81 15.06 -20.66
N ARG A 824 -6.21 14.30 -19.64
CA ARG A 824 -5.54 13.03 -19.29
C ARG A 824 -5.92 11.91 -20.24
N GLU A 825 -7.18 11.49 -20.23
CA GLU A 825 -7.68 10.37 -21.04
C GLU A 825 -7.89 10.78 -22.51
N HIS A 826 -8.27 12.03 -22.78
CA HIS A 826 -8.49 12.48 -24.16
C HIS A 826 -7.20 12.93 -24.86
N CYS A 827 -6.10 13.16 -24.14
CA CYS A 827 -4.87 13.66 -24.73
C CYS A 827 -3.61 12.92 -24.26
N ALA A 828 -3.19 13.11 -23.01
CA ALA A 828 -1.91 12.65 -22.48
C ALA A 828 -1.69 11.13 -22.67
N TRP A 829 -2.64 10.30 -22.22
CA TRP A 829 -2.53 8.84 -22.32
C TRP A 829 -2.52 8.32 -23.75
N VAL A 830 -3.25 8.99 -24.65
CA VAL A 830 -3.32 8.62 -26.07
C VAL A 830 -2.02 8.96 -26.81
N HIS A 831 -1.33 10.02 -26.38
CA HIS A 831 -0.15 10.58 -27.07
C HIS A 831 1.14 10.49 -26.25
N ILE A 832 1.25 9.54 -25.31
CA ILE A 832 2.40 9.41 -24.40
C ILE A 832 3.76 9.27 -25.13
N ARG A 833 3.76 8.82 -26.39
CA ARG A 833 4.96 8.71 -27.25
C ARG A 833 5.05 9.79 -28.33
N GLN A 834 4.16 10.78 -28.33
CA GLN A 834 4.03 11.81 -29.36
C GLN A 834 3.83 13.20 -28.71
N PRO A 835 4.85 13.73 -27.98
CA PRO A 835 4.69 14.91 -27.14
C PRO A 835 4.24 16.16 -27.92
N GLU A 836 4.71 16.37 -29.14
CA GLU A 836 4.24 17.51 -29.96
C GLU A 836 2.76 17.38 -30.34
N ARG A 837 2.26 16.17 -30.62
CA ARG A 837 0.82 15.96 -30.88
C ARG A 837 0.00 16.09 -29.61
N ALA A 838 0.52 15.62 -28.48
CA ALA A 838 -0.09 15.80 -27.17
C ALA A 838 -0.22 17.30 -26.83
N PHE A 839 0.85 18.06 -27.05
CA PHE A 839 0.87 19.51 -26.86
C PHE A 839 -0.19 20.20 -27.72
N GLU A 840 -0.21 19.96 -29.03
CA GLU A 840 -1.17 20.60 -29.95
C GLU A 840 -2.62 20.22 -29.63
N LYS A 841 -2.88 18.96 -29.29
CA LYS A 841 -4.22 18.51 -28.91
C LYS A 841 -4.66 19.09 -27.56
N ALA A 842 -3.80 19.09 -26.55
CA ALA A 842 -4.11 19.67 -25.24
C ALA A 842 -4.39 21.17 -25.37
N ARG A 843 -3.56 21.89 -26.13
CA ARG A 843 -3.78 23.31 -26.45
C ARG A 843 -5.14 23.54 -27.11
N SER A 844 -5.49 22.72 -28.10
CA SER A 844 -6.79 22.82 -28.80
C SER A 844 -7.96 22.56 -27.86
N LEU A 845 -7.87 21.53 -27.00
CA LEU A 845 -8.89 21.20 -26.01
C LEU A 845 -9.07 22.30 -24.97
N ILE A 846 -7.98 22.86 -24.44
CA ILE A 846 -8.01 23.95 -23.47
C ILE A 846 -8.59 25.21 -24.10
N ARG A 847 -8.17 25.54 -25.34
CA ARG A 847 -8.74 26.67 -26.08
C ARG A 847 -10.26 26.51 -26.25
N ALA A 848 -10.73 25.32 -26.62
CA ALA A 848 -12.15 25.05 -26.71
C ALA A 848 -12.86 25.22 -25.35
N GLY A 849 -12.23 24.80 -24.25
CA GLY A 849 -12.74 25.03 -22.89
C GLY A 849 -12.84 26.50 -22.51
N ILE A 850 -11.82 27.30 -22.84
CA ILE A 850 -11.83 28.76 -22.63
C ILE A 850 -12.98 29.41 -23.40
N SER A 851 -13.22 29.00 -24.65
CA SER A 851 -14.34 29.52 -25.44
C SER A 851 -15.71 29.03 -24.98
N ARG A 852 -15.80 27.86 -24.30
CA ARG A 852 -17.06 27.46 -23.64
C ARG A 852 -17.32 28.27 -22.39
N VAL A 853 -16.30 28.44 -21.54
CA VAL A 853 -16.49 29.09 -20.24
C VAL A 853 -16.94 30.54 -20.38
N THR A 854 -16.59 31.23 -21.47
CA THR A 854 -17.09 32.59 -21.76
C THR A 854 -18.59 32.66 -22.01
N GLU A 855 -19.20 31.56 -22.45
CA GLU A 855 -20.64 31.44 -22.68
C GLU A 855 -21.34 30.75 -21.50
N ASN A 856 -20.58 30.26 -20.50
CA ASN A 856 -21.16 29.66 -19.30
C ASN A 856 -21.76 30.76 -18.42
N LYS A 857 -22.94 30.49 -17.87
CA LYS A 857 -23.58 31.33 -16.86
C LYS A 857 -23.47 30.63 -15.52
N LEU A 858 -23.44 31.40 -14.43
CA LEU A 858 -23.62 30.84 -13.10
C LEU A 858 -25.00 30.18 -13.03
N LEU A 859 -25.03 28.88 -12.72
CA LEU A 859 -26.26 28.10 -12.62
C LEU A 859 -26.63 27.89 -11.16
N GLU A 860 -27.76 28.46 -10.75
CA GLU A 860 -28.31 28.24 -9.42
C GLU A 860 -29.29 27.07 -9.43
N GLY A 861 -29.09 26.12 -8.52
CA GLY A 861 -30.05 25.04 -8.28
C GLY A 861 -31.15 25.48 -7.32
N LYS A 862 -32.40 25.12 -7.58
CA LYS A 862 -33.50 25.36 -6.64
C LYS A 862 -33.52 24.27 -5.57
N SER A 863 -33.70 24.69 -4.32
CA SER A 863 -33.91 23.78 -3.20
C SER A 863 -35.40 23.62 -2.93
N PHE A 864 -35.85 22.38 -2.80
CA PHE A 864 -37.24 22.03 -2.48
C PHE A 864 -37.29 21.39 -1.09
N VAL A 865 -38.19 21.86 -0.24
CA VAL A 865 -38.45 21.23 1.06
C VAL A 865 -39.30 19.99 0.85
N ILE A 866 -38.87 18.87 1.43
CA ILE A 866 -39.57 17.60 1.39
C ILE A 866 -40.56 17.53 2.57
N GLU A 867 -41.85 17.44 2.26
CA GLU A 867 -42.91 17.21 3.26
C GLU A 867 -42.66 15.89 4.02
N GLN A 868 -42.68 15.91 5.34
CA GLN A 868 -42.27 14.77 6.18
C GLN A 868 -43.42 13.77 6.42
N ASN A 869 -44.11 13.36 5.35
CA ASN A 869 -45.21 12.39 5.40
C ASN A 869 -45.37 11.59 4.10
N VAL A 870 -45.97 10.40 4.21
CA VAL A 870 -46.21 9.49 3.08
C VAL A 870 -47.69 9.19 2.90
N VAL A 871 -48.13 9.12 1.64
CA VAL A 871 -49.43 8.56 1.28
C VAL A 871 -49.24 7.23 0.54
N VAL A 872 -49.84 6.17 1.08
CA VAL A 872 -49.89 4.84 0.46
C VAL A 872 -51.23 4.67 -0.25
N ILE A 873 -51.17 4.41 -1.56
CA ILE A 873 -52.34 4.26 -2.44
C ILE A 873 -52.58 2.78 -2.69
N GLY A 874 -53.63 2.25 -2.08
CA GLY A 874 -53.96 0.83 -2.11
C GLY A 874 -53.59 0.13 -0.80
N SER A 875 -54.30 -0.95 -0.53
CA SER A 875 -54.32 -1.64 0.77
C SER A 875 -54.18 -3.16 0.61
N GLY A 876 -53.52 -3.63 -0.45
CA GLY A 876 -53.07 -5.01 -0.55
C GLY A 876 -51.98 -5.30 0.47
N LEU A 877 -51.50 -6.55 0.50
CA LEU A 877 -50.52 -6.99 1.50
C LEU A 877 -49.22 -6.17 1.45
N SER A 878 -48.69 -5.89 0.27
CA SER A 878 -47.48 -5.09 0.07
C SER A 878 -47.67 -3.63 0.50
N GLY A 879 -48.78 -2.99 0.12
CA GLY A 879 -49.09 -1.62 0.51
C GLY A 879 -49.28 -1.46 2.02
N LEU A 880 -49.98 -2.41 2.67
CA LEU A 880 -50.14 -2.40 4.11
C LEU A 880 -48.84 -2.71 4.86
N GLN A 881 -47.98 -3.58 4.34
CA GLN A 881 -46.66 -3.80 4.90
C GLN A 881 -45.80 -2.53 4.82
N ALA A 882 -45.79 -1.87 3.66
CA ALA A 882 -45.07 -0.61 3.47
C ALA A 882 -45.55 0.47 4.47
N ALA A 883 -46.87 0.59 4.62
CA ALA A 883 -47.46 1.53 5.57
C ALA A 883 -47.11 1.22 7.03
N ASN A 884 -47.07 -0.06 7.40
CA ASN A 884 -46.68 -0.49 8.74
C ASN A 884 -45.22 -0.18 9.05
N ASP A 885 -44.32 -0.47 8.11
CA ASP A 885 -42.89 -0.19 8.26
C ASP A 885 -42.66 1.32 8.43
N LEU A 886 -43.20 2.14 7.53
CA LEU A 886 -43.12 3.61 7.61
C LEU A 886 -43.67 4.17 8.93
N ALA A 887 -44.84 3.69 9.35
CA ALA A 887 -45.43 4.11 10.63
C ALA A 887 -44.60 3.65 11.83
N SER A 888 -43.97 2.47 11.76
CA SER A 888 -43.07 1.96 12.81
C SER A 888 -41.78 2.77 12.91
N MET A 889 -41.30 3.30 11.78
CA MET A 889 -40.17 4.24 11.73
C MET A 889 -40.53 5.60 12.36
N GLY A 890 -41.83 5.94 12.46
CA GLY A 890 -42.29 7.24 12.99
C GLY A 890 -42.75 8.22 11.93
N ILE A 891 -42.76 7.81 10.66
CA ILE A 891 -43.18 8.64 9.54
C ILE A 891 -44.71 8.74 9.54
N LYS A 892 -45.22 9.97 9.43
CA LYS A 892 -46.66 10.23 9.32
C LYS A 892 -47.20 9.58 8.05
N THR A 893 -47.93 8.48 8.20
CA THR A 893 -48.38 7.64 7.08
C THR A 893 -49.90 7.70 6.94
N THR A 894 -50.39 7.93 5.73
CA THR A 894 -51.82 7.87 5.39
C THR A 894 -52.07 6.81 4.33
N VAL A 895 -53.00 5.89 4.57
CA VAL A 895 -53.35 4.81 3.63
C VAL A 895 -54.72 5.07 3.03
N ILE A 896 -54.81 5.04 1.70
CA ILE A 896 -56.08 5.17 0.96
C ILE A 896 -56.58 3.78 0.61
N ASP A 897 -57.64 3.33 1.29
CA ASP A 897 -58.30 2.05 1.03
C ASP A 897 -59.63 2.25 0.30
N SER A 898 -59.74 1.63 -0.88
CA SER A 898 -60.95 1.66 -1.70
C SER A 898 -61.99 0.59 -1.35
N GLY A 899 -61.72 -0.24 -0.33
CA GLY A 899 -62.70 -1.13 0.31
C GLY A 899 -62.99 -2.46 -0.41
N LYS A 900 -62.10 -2.96 -1.27
CA LYS A 900 -62.28 -4.26 -1.94
C LYS A 900 -61.42 -5.37 -1.29
N SER A 901 -62.07 -6.44 -0.82
CA SER A 901 -61.44 -7.65 -0.26
C SER A 901 -60.80 -8.53 -1.34
N GLN A 902 -59.76 -9.28 -0.98
CA GLN A 902 -59.12 -10.25 -1.86
C GLN A 902 -59.95 -11.55 -1.91
N LYS A 903 -59.77 -12.36 -2.97
CA LYS A 903 -60.55 -13.60 -3.15
C LYS A 903 -60.08 -14.78 -2.28
N ASP A 904 -58.95 -14.64 -1.58
CA ASP A 904 -58.31 -15.71 -0.79
C ASP A 904 -58.40 -15.43 0.71
N LYS A 905 -58.86 -16.43 1.47
CA LYS A 905 -59.13 -16.35 2.91
C LYS A 905 -57.86 -16.13 3.74
N LYS A 906 -56.74 -16.75 3.33
CA LYS A 906 -55.45 -16.62 4.04
C LYS A 906 -54.85 -15.21 3.90
N SER A 907 -54.98 -14.62 2.72
CA SER A 907 -54.55 -13.25 2.45
C SER A 907 -55.42 -12.21 3.17
N ASP A 908 -56.74 -12.45 3.26
CA ASP A 908 -57.66 -11.56 4.00
C ASP A 908 -57.40 -11.59 5.53
N GLU A 909 -57.03 -12.74 6.11
CA GLU A 909 -56.62 -12.84 7.53
C GLU A 909 -55.34 -12.02 7.82
N LEU A 910 -54.29 -12.20 7.02
CA LEU A 910 -53.03 -11.45 7.16
C LEU A 910 -53.22 -9.94 6.90
N ARG A 911 -54.08 -9.59 5.93
CA ARG A 911 -54.47 -8.20 5.66
C ARG A 911 -55.09 -7.56 6.90
N GLN A 912 -55.98 -8.28 7.60
CA GLN A 912 -56.60 -7.75 8.81
C GLN A 912 -55.58 -7.56 9.94
N GLU A 913 -54.65 -8.50 10.10
CA GLU A 913 -53.55 -8.38 11.06
C GLU A 913 -52.68 -7.13 10.78
N LEU A 914 -52.33 -6.90 9.52
CA LEU A 914 -51.57 -5.71 9.12
C LEU A 914 -52.35 -4.41 9.35
N ILE A 915 -53.67 -4.39 9.15
CA ILE A 915 -54.51 -3.22 9.47
C ILE A 915 -54.54 -2.94 10.97
N ASP A 916 -54.61 -3.97 11.79
CA ASP A 916 -54.63 -3.81 13.25
C ASP A 916 -53.28 -3.31 13.77
N LYS A 917 -52.15 -3.83 13.25
CA LYS A 917 -50.80 -3.29 13.49
C LYS A 917 -50.67 -1.83 13.04
N LEU A 918 -51.22 -1.51 11.88
CA LEU A 918 -51.15 -0.16 11.30
C LEU A 918 -51.84 0.88 12.19
N ARG A 919 -52.98 0.51 12.80
CA ARG A 919 -53.70 1.34 13.77
C ARG A 919 -52.91 1.52 15.07
N GLN A 920 -52.26 0.47 15.56
CA GLN A 920 -51.41 0.54 16.75
C GLN A 920 -50.21 1.48 16.53
N ASN A 921 -49.65 1.47 15.32
CA ASN A 921 -48.58 2.37 14.91
C ASN A 921 -49.06 3.80 14.59
N GLY A 922 -50.33 4.13 14.76
CA GLY A 922 -50.84 5.51 14.63
C GLY A 922 -50.90 6.05 13.19
N ALA A 923 -50.90 5.18 12.17
CA ALA A 923 -51.13 5.62 10.79
C ALA A 923 -52.61 5.91 10.51
N ASN A 924 -52.88 6.83 9.60
CA ASN A 924 -54.24 7.24 9.24
C ASN A 924 -54.80 6.37 8.10
N LEU A 925 -55.75 5.49 8.39
CA LEU A 925 -56.42 4.65 7.38
C LEU A 925 -57.73 5.28 6.89
N LEU A 926 -57.74 5.75 5.65
CA LEU A 926 -58.92 6.33 5.00
C LEU A 926 -59.69 5.24 4.26
N ALA A 927 -60.58 4.56 4.98
CA ALA A 927 -61.45 3.53 4.43
C ALA A 927 -62.51 4.10 3.49
N ASN A 928 -62.84 3.36 2.43
CA ASN A 928 -63.81 3.72 1.39
C ASN A 928 -63.51 5.07 0.70
N ALA A 929 -62.24 5.43 0.59
CA ALA A 929 -61.79 6.63 -0.11
C ALA A 929 -61.44 6.31 -1.56
N GLN A 930 -61.91 7.15 -2.49
CA GLN A 930 -61.62 7.04 -3.91
C GLN A 930 -60.61 8.10 -4.34
N LEU A 931 -59.51 7.67 -4.96
CA LEU A 931 -58.53 8.58 -5.55
C LEU A 931 -59.16 9.32 -6.76
N LYS A 932 -59.04 10.65 -6.77
CA LYS A 932 -59.50 11.53 -7.86
C LYS A 932 -58.36 11.99 -8.75
N ASP A 933 -57.30 12.52 -8.16
CA ASP A 933 -56.19 13.15 -8.88
C ASP A 933 -54.93 13.17 -8.01
N VAL A 934 -53.75 13.17 -8.64
CA VAL A 934 -52.45 13.35 -8.00
C VAL A 934 -51.64 14.34 -8.83
N ARG A 935 -51.17 15.41 -8.17
CA ARG A 935 -50.33 16.46 -8.79
C ARG A 935 -49.13 16.76 -7.89
N GLY A 936 -48.16 17.49 -8.43
CA GLY A 936 -46.97 17.91 -7.71
C GLY A 936 -45.73 17.12 -8.13
N SER A 937 -44.64 17.38 -7.43
CA SER A 937 -43.29 16.86 -7.71
C SER A 937 -42.69 16.24 -6.45
N ILE A 938 -41.49 15.67 -6.58
CA ILE A 938 -40.72 15.11 -5.46
C ILE A 938 -40.76 16.03 -4.23
N GLY A 939 -41.15 15.48 -3.09
CA GLY A 939 -41.27 16.20 -1.82
C GLY A 939 -42.55 17.02 -1.62
N GLN A 940 -43.38 17.26 -2.65
CA GLN A 940 -44.56 18.13 -2.58
C GLN A 940 -45.73 17.60 -3.43
N PHE A 941 -46.19 16.38 -3.17
CA PHE A 941 -47.36 15.81 -3.83
C PHE A 941 -48.66 16.27 -3.19
N LEU A 942 -49.68 16.52 -4.01
CA LEU A 942 -51.05 16.79 -3.60
C LEU A 942 -51.97 15.66 -4.09
N VAL A 943 -52.47 14.88 -3.14
CA VAL A 943 -53.37 13.75 -3.38
C VAL A 943 -54.81 14.17 -3.13
N SER A 944 -55.63 14.18 -4.17
CA SER A 944 -57.06 14.52 -4.09
C SER A 944 -57.89 13.24 -3.99
N ILE A 945 -58.71 13.13 -2.95
CA ILE A 945 -59.59 11.98 -2.72
C ILE A 945 -61.06 12.39 -2.60
N LYS A 946 -61.96 11.42 -2.78
CA LYS A 946 -63.40 11.54 -2.50
C LYS A 946 -63.79 10.50 -1.46
N GLN A 947 -64.34 10.94 -0.33
CA GLN A 947 -64.78 10.07 0.77
C GLN A 947 -66.15 10.57 1.26
N GLN A 948 -67.14 9.67 1.38
CA GLN A 948 -68.51 9.99 1.82
C GLN A 948 -69.17 11.18 1.07
N GLY A 949 -68.82 11.40 -0.20
CA GLY A 949 -69.37 12.49 -1.02
C GLY A 949 -68.56 13.80 -0.98
N ALA A 950 -67.69 14.01 0.02
CA ALA A 950 -66.80 15.16 0.13
C ALA A 950 -65.44 14.92 -0.56
N SER A 951 -64.81 15.99 -1.05
CA SER A 951 -63.46 15.94 -1.61
C SER A 951 -62.44 16.53 -0.64
N HIS A 952 -61.33 15.83 -0.43
CA HIS A 952 -60.24 16.22 0.47
C HIS A 952 -58.92 16.18 -0.28
N ASN A 953 -58.01 17.09 0.09
CA ASN A 953 -56.65 17.12 -0.42
C ASN A 953 -55.67 16.80 0.71
N ILE A 954 -54.68 15.97 0.40
CA ILE A 954 -53.65 15.53 1.35
C ILE A 954 -52.30 15.83 0.70
N THR A 955 -51.44 16.59 1.39
CA THR A 955 -50.05 16.77 0.96
C THR A 955 -49.23 15.56 1.35
N ALA A 956 -48.21 15.21 0.56
CA ALA A 956 -47.30 14.11 0.83
C ALA A 956 -45.90 14.41 0.27
N GLY A 957 -44.84 14.07 1.00
CA GLY A 957 -43.48 14.15 0.48
C GLY A 957 -43.13 13.02 -0.47
N SER A 958 -43.72 11.84 -0.23
CA SER A 958 -43.53 10.66 -1.04
C SER A 958 -44.83 9.84 -1.15
N LEU A 959 -44.98 9.12 -2.25
CA LEU A 959 -46.10 8.24 -2.53
C LEU A 959 -45.63 6.80 -2.67
N VAL A 960 -46.39 5.86 -2.09
CA VAL A 960 -46.21 4.42 -2.33
C VAL A 960 -47.46 3.88 -3.02
N ILE A 961 -47.30 3.22 -4.15
CA ILE A 961 -48.40 2.71 -4.97
C ILE A 961 -48.41 1.18 -4.95
N ASP A 962 -49.51 0.62 -4.47
CA ASP A 962 -49.77 -0.81 -4.56
C ASP A 962 -50.34 -1.17 -5.94
N THR A 963 -49.47 -1.66 -6.82
CA THR A 963 -49.79 -1.96 -8.22
C THR A 963 -50.85 -3.07 -8.37
N ASP A 964 -51.00 -3.96 -7.39
CA ASP A 964 -52.00 -5.04 -7.42
C ASP A 964 -53.45 -4.55 -7.38
N VAL A 965 -53.63 -3.39 -6.76
CA VAL A 965 -54.93 -2.75 -6.54
C VAL A 965 -55.20 -1.70 -7.61
N VAL A 966 -54.15 -1.09 -8.14
CA VAL A 966 -54.18 0.15 -8.91
C VAL A 966 -54.24 -0.09 -10.44
N THR A 967 -53.64 -1.19 -10.94
CA THR A 967 -53.62 -1.57 -12.38
C THR A 967 -54.99 -1.91 -12.99
N LYS A 968 -56.05 -2.03 -12.18
CA LYS A 968 -57.42 -2.39 -12.62
C LYS A 968 -58.36 -1.19 -12.88
N LYS A 969 -57.87 0.05 -12.85
CA LYS A 969 -58.66 1.29 -13.00
C LYS A 969 -57.97 2.32 -13.90
N ARG A 970 -58.75 3.33 -14.37
CA ARG A 970 -58.21 4.53 -15.02
C ARG A 970 -57.46 5.36 -13.98
N LEU A 971 -56.15 5.49 -14.14
CA LEU A 971 -55.29 6.24 -13.23
C LEU A 971 -55.28 7.74 -13.55
N PRO A 972 -55.03 8.62 -12.57
CA PRO A 972 -54.61 9.98 -12.84
C PRO A 972 -53.34 9.98 -13.72
N PRO A 973 -53.14 11.00 -14.59
CA PRO A 973 -52.06 11.01 -15.57
C PRO A 973 -50.66 10.79 -14.96
N LEU A 974 -50.36 11.40 -13.80
CA LEU A 974 -49.06 11.25 -13.14
C LEU A 974 -48.80 9.81 -12.66
N LEU A 975 -49.81 9.16 -12.08
CA LEU A 975 -49.69 7.76 -11.64
C LEU A 975 -49.68 6.80 -12.84
N GLU A 976 -50.37 7.15 -13.92
CA GLU A 976 -50.34 6.38 -15.16
C GLU A 976 -48.93 6.35 -15.75
N ILE A 977 -48.21 7.48 -15.71
CA ILE A 977 -46.79 7.56 -16.10
C ILE A 977 -45.94 6.69 -15.18
N ALA A 978 -46.07 6.87 -13.85
CA ALA A 978 -45.31 6.12 -12.85
C ALA A 978 -45.46 4.59 -12.99
N VAL A 979 -46.67 4.11 -13.29
CA VAL A 979 -46.98 2.67 -13.40
C VAL A 979 -46.69 2.11 -14.79
N LYS A 980 -46.96 2.85 -15.88
CA LYS A 980 -46.72 2.35 -17.26
C LYS A 980 -45.24 2.13 -17.57
N HIS A 981 -44.36 2.96 -17.02
CA HIS A 981 -42.92 2.87 -17.28
C HIS A 981 -42.26 1.70 -16.56
N ALA A 982 -42.78 1.32 -15.38
CA ALA A 982 -42.30 0.16 -14.61
C ALA A 982 -42.51 -1.18 -15.32
N ILE A 983 -43.46 -1.26 -16.27
CA ILE A 983 -43.72 -2.45 -17.08
C ILE A 983 -42.63 -2.67 -18.15
N ASN A 984 -41.83 -1.64 -18.47
CA ASN A 984 -40.87 -1.65 -19.58
C ASN A 984 -39.39 -1.52 -19.15
N GLN A 985 -39.06 -1.46 -17.85
CA GLN A 985 -37.68 -1.28 -17.37
C GLN A 985 -36.97 -2.58 -16.93
N ASN A 986 -35.63 -2.49 -16.90
CA ASN A 986 -34.67 -3.52 -16.49
C ASN A 986 -35.01 -4.22 -15.17
N GLU A 987 -34.74 -5.53 -15.12
CA GLU A 987 -34.97 -6.47 -14.00
C GLU A 987 -34.30 -6.12 -12.64
N SER A 988 -33.61 -4.97 -12.51
CA SER A 988 -32.71 -4.70 -11.37
C SER A 988 -33.26 -3.83 -10.23
N ASP A 989 -34.20 -2.91 -10.47
CA ASP A 989 -34.88 -2.10 -9.43
C ASP A 989 -36.38 -2.01 -9.71
N GLU A 990 -37.15 -2.91 -9.10
CA GLU A 990 -38.59 -3.08 -9.31
C GLU A 990 -39.45 -2.07 -8.50
N ILE A 991 -38.83 -1.33 -7.59
CA ILE A 991 -39.51 -0.51 -6.58
C ILE A 991 -39.53 0.97 -7.00
N SER A 992 -38.45 1.46 -7.60
CA SER A 992 -38.37 2.84 -8.06
C SER A 992 -39.27 3.04 -9.30
N SER A 993 -40.13 4.07 -9.29
CA SER A 993 -40.82 4.48 -10.51
C SER A 993 -39.99 5.50 -11.30
N CYS A 994 -40.39 5.76 -12.54
CA CYS A 994 -39.80 6.85 -13.34
C CYS A 994 -40.06 8.24 -12.76
N VAL A 995 -41.07 8.39 -11.91
CA VAL A 995 -41.40 9.66 -11.24
C VAL A 995 -40.72 9.67 -9.87
N PRO A 996 -39.70 10.52 -9.65
CA PRO A 996 -38.99 10.60 -8.38
C PRO A 996 -39.94 10.90 -7.21
N GLY A 997 -39.80 10.17 -6.11
CA GLY A 997 -40.68 10.26 -4.94
C GLY A 997 -41.98 9.47 -5.05
N ILE A 998 -42.16 8.69 -6.11
CA ILE A 998 -43.20 7.68 -6.22
C ILE A 998 -42.53 6.30 -6.29
N PHE A 999 -42.87 5.45 -5.32
CA PHE A 999 -42.38 4.08 -5.21
C PHE A 999 -43.50 3.07 -5.44
N LEU A 1000 -43.16 1.94 -6.04
CA LEU A 1000 -44.10 0.90 -6.42
C LEU A 1000 -43.90 -0.32 -5.53
N CYS A 1001 -45.00 -0.96 -5.15
CA CYS A 1001 -45.03 -2.27 -4.53
C CYS A 1001 -46.14 -3.13 -5.15
N GLY A 1002 -46.14 -4.44 -4.90
CA GLY A 1002 -47.13 -5.37 -5.47
C GLY A 1002 -46.52 -6.47 -6.35
N ASP A 1003 -47.31 -7.48 -6.66
CA ASP A 1003 -46.87 -8.70 -7.33
C ASP A 1003 -47.58 -8.93 -8.68
N MET A 1004 -46.83 -8.83 -9.78
CA MET A 1004 -47.33 -9.13 -11.11
C MET A 1004 -47.60 -10.63 -11.32
N ASP A 1005 -46.97 -11.54 -10.55
CA ASP A 1005 -47.05 -13.01 -10.72
C ASP A 1005 -47.84 -13.76 -9.63
N LYS A 1006 -48.16 -13.12 -8.49
CA LYS A 1006 -49.13 -13.52 -7.44
C LYS A 1006 -48.95 -14.89 -6.79
N LYS A 1007 -47.73 -15.44 -6.77
CA LYS A 1007 -47.49 -16.81 -6.27
C LYS A 1007 -46.77 -16.88 -4.93
N ASP A 1008 -46.07 -15.82 -4.51
CA ASP A 1008 -45.28 -15.79 -3.27
C ASP A 1008 -45.68 -14.62 -2.35
N MET A 1009 -46.26 -14.98 -1.19
CA MET A 1009 -46.68 -14.02 -0.17
C MET A 1009 -45.49 -13.32 0.49
N ASP A 1010 -44.38 -14.02 0.75
CA ASP A 1010 -43.23 -13.44 1.45
C ASP A 1010 -42.51 -12.43 0.54
N ALA A 1011 -42.38 -12.75 -0.75
CA ALA A 1011 -41.90 -11.81 -1.76
C ALA A 1011 -42.78 -10.55 -1.85
N THR A 1012 -44.10 -10.70 -1.76
CA THR A 1012 -45.07 -9.58 -1.77
C THR A 1012 -44.86 -8.64 -0.58
N LEU A 1013 -44.66 -9.20 0.62
CA LEU A 1013 -44.37 -8.41 1.82
C LEU A 1013 -43.00 -7.73 1.73
N MET A 1014 -41.97 -8.42 1.22
CA MET A 1014 -40.64 -7.85 1.02
C MET A 1014 -40.66 -6.63 0.09
N ARG A 1015 -41.41 -6.69 -1.01
CA ARG A 1015 -41.60 -5.52 -1.90
C ARG A 1015 -42.24 -4.33 -1.17
N GLY A 1016 -43.18 -4.59 -0.27
CA GLY A 1016 -43.77 -3.57 0.60
C GLY A 1016 -42.72 -2.91 1.50
N SER A 1017 -41.92 -3.72 2.21
CA SER A 1017 -40.81 -3.22 3.03
C SER A 1017 -39.76 -2.46 2.21
N ALA A 1018 -39.42 -2.93 1.01
CA ALA A 1018 -38.48 -2.23 0.13
C ALA A 1018 -38.99 -0.84 -0.25
N ALA A 1019 -40.27 -0.72 -0.65
CA ALA A 1019 -40.89 0.57 -0.96
C ALA A 1019 -40.93 1.52 0.26
N ALA A 1020 -41.17 0.99 1.47
CA ALA A 1020 -41.06 1.76 2.69
C ALA A 1020 -39.64 2.29 2.94
N SER A 1021 -38.62 1.45 2.75
CA SER A 1021 -37.22 1.86 2.89
C SER A 1021 -36.87 3.01 1.95
N ARG A 1022 -37.24 2.90 0.66
CA ARG A 1022 -36.98 3.94 -0.34
C ARG A 1022 -37.72 5.24 -0.07
N ALA A 1023 -38.98 5.15 0.36
CA ALA A 1023 -39.76 6.30 0.76
C ALA A 1023 -39.16 6.99 1.98
N SER A 1024 -38.75 6.23 3.00
CA SER A 1024 -38.07 6.74 4.19
C SER A 1024 -36.74 7.43 3.84
N ALA A 1025 -35.92 6.80 2.98
CA ALA A 1025 -34.67 7.35 2.49
C ALA A 1025 -34.85 8.71 1.79
N LEU A 1026 -35.89 8.87 0.96
CA LEU A 1026 -36.19 10.16 0.35
C LEU A 1026 -36.59 11.21 1.41
N LEU A 1027 -37.47 10.85 2.34
CA LEU A 1027 -37.94 11.77 3.37
C LEU A 1027 -36.81 12.25 4.28
N GLY A 1028 -35.88 11.35 4.62
CA GLY A 1028 -34.72 11.63 5.47
C GLY A 1028 -33.86 12.76 4.94
N LYS A 1029 -33.72 12.92 3.61
CA LYS A 1029 -32.96 14.02 3.01
C LYS A 1029 -33.41 15.41 3.47
N GLY A 1030 -34.71 15.59 3.79
CA GLY A 1030 -35.30 16.86 4.24
C GLY A 1030 -35.42 17.96 3.18
N ILE A 1031 -34.38 18.16 2.36
CA ILE A 1031 -34.31 19.10 1.25
C ILE A 1031 -33.74 18.37 0.03
N GLU A 1032 -34.39 18.52 -1.13
CA GLU A 1032 -33.86 18.05 -2.43
C GLU A 1032 -33.41 19.27 -3.25
N LYS A 1033 -32.23 19.21 -3.85
CA LYS A 1033 -31.75 20.24 -4.80
C LYS A 1033 -31.99 19.74 -6.23
N SER A 1034 -32.53 20.59 -7.11
CA SER A 1034 -32.55 20.28 -8.55
C SER A 1034 -31.14 20.25 -9.10
N VAL A 1035 -30.88 19.37 -10.06
CA VAL A 1035 -29.67 19.45 -10.89
C VAL A 1035 -29.62 20.80 -11.62
N GLN A 1036 -28.44 21.38 -11.76
CA GLN A 1036 -28.26 22.68 -12.40
C GLN A 1036 -28.66 22.68 -13.88
N THR A 1037 -28.52 21.54 -14.57
CA THR A 1037 -28.74 21.41 -16.02
C THR A 1037 -30.08 20.81 -16.40
N PHE A 1038 -31.16 21.17 -15.73
CA PHE A 1038 -32.49 20.74 -16.15
C PHE A 1038 -32.81 21.26 -17.57
N ALA A 1039 -33.75 20.61 -18.26
CA ALA A 1039 -34.17 21.06 -19.59
C ALA A 1039 -35.08 22.30 -19.48
N ILE A 1040 -34.88 23.29 -20.33
CA ILE A 1040 -35.71 24.49 -20.44
C ILE A 1040 -36.41 24.48 -21.79
N ILE A 1041 -37.65 24.97 -21.82
CA ILE A 1041 -38.44 25.07 -23.05
C ILE A 1041 -38.71 26.53 -23.34
N ASP A 1042 -38.38 26.96 -24.55
CA ASP A 1042 -38.85 28.22 -25.10
C ASP A 1042 -40.31 28.06 -25.57
N PRO A 1043 -41.29 28.66 -24.87
CA PRO A 1043 -42.69 28.52 -25.21
C PRO A 1043 -43.05 29.16 -26.57
N VAL A 1044 -42.25 30.10 -27.06
CA VAL A 1044 -42.48 30.79 -28.35
C VAL A 1044 -42.10 29.88 -29.52
N VAL A 1045 -41.03 29.09 -29.37
CA VAL A 1045 -40.55 28.14 -30.39
C VAL A 1045 -41.24 26.79 -30.27
N CYS A 1046 -41.81 26.47 -29.10
CA CYS A 1046 -42.47 25.21 -28.84
C CYS A 1046 -43.71 25.02 -29.73
N ARG A 1047 -43.74 23.91 -30.47
CA ARG A 1047 -44.88 23.56 -31.36
C ARG A 1047 -45.95 22.72 -30.68
N GLY A 1048 -45.82 22.44 -29.38
CA GLY A 1048 -46.77 21.62 -28.64
C GLY A 1048 -46.88 20.16 -29.10
N CYS A 1049 -45.88 19.61 -29.80
CA CYS A 1049 -45.99 18.28 -30.42
C CYS A 1049 -45.95 17.10 -29.42
N GLY A 1050 -45.61 17.35 -28.15
CA GLY A 1050 -45.60 16.33 -27.10
C GLY A 1050 -44.45 15.32 -27.17
N THR A 1051 -43.56 15.38 -28.18
CA THR A 1051 -42.44 14.42 -28.33
C THR A 1051 -41.62 14.30 -27.05
N CYS A 1052 -41.24 15.43 -26.45
CA CYS A 1052 -40.49 15.47 -25.19
C CYS A 1052 -41.20 14.78 -24.03
N THR A 1053 -42.54 14.81 -23.98
CA THR A 1053 -43.34 14.10 -22.97
C THR A 1053 -43.31 12.59 -23.17
N THR A 1054 -43.22 12.14 -24.43
CA THR A 1054 -43.17 10.71 -24.77
C THR A 1054 -41.81 10.08 -24.52
N ILE A 1055 -40.73 10.80 -24.83
CA ILE A 1055 -39.36 10.28 -24.71
C ILE A 1055 -38.70 10.57 -23.36
N CYS A 1056 -39.31 11.40 -22.50
CA CYS A 1056 -38.77 11.65 -21.17
C CYS A 1056 -39.01 10.43 -20.29
N GLU A 1057 -37.97 9.64 -20.08
CA GLU A 1057 -37.98 8.46 -19.20
C GLU A 1057 -38.28 8.80 -17.74
N PHE A 1058 -38.16 10.06 -17.34
CA PHE A 1058 -38.41 10.54 -15.97
C PHE A 1058 -39.78 11.21 -15.83
N GLY A 1059 -40.54 11.40 -16.91
CA GLY A 1059 -41.82 12.13 -16.87
C GLY A 1059 -41.69 13.62 -16.52
N ALA A 1060 -40.49 14.20 -16.62
CA ALA A 1060 -40.25 15.62 -16.32
C ALA A 1060 -40.97 16.57 -17.30
N ALA A 1061 -41.28 16.13 -18.53
CA ALA A 1061 -41.93 16.94 -19.53
C ALA A 1061 -43.45 16.70 -19.56
N SER A 1062 -44.23 17.77 -19.50
CA SER A 1062 -45.69 17.76 -19.62
C SER A 1062 -46.17 18.73 -20.70
N LEU A 1063 -47.36 18.48 -21.26
CA LEU A 1063 -47.99 19.38 -22.22
C LEU A 1063 -49.06 20.20 -21.49
N ILE A 1064 -48.94 21.53 -21.54
CA ILE A 1064 -49.88 22.46 -20.92
C ILE A 1064 -50.61 23.26 -22.01
N GLU A 1065 -51.91 23.46 -21.82
CA GLU A 1065 -52.70 24.32 -22.69
C GLU A 1065 -52.53 25.78 -22.23
N GLN A 1066 -51.89 26.60 -23.07
CA GLN A 1066 -51.62 28.01 -22.75
C GLN A 1066 -52.81 28.90 -23.11
N SER A 1067 -53.52 28.54 -24.19
CA SER A 1067 -54.78 29.14 -24.62
C SER A 1067 -55.59 28.09 -25.38
N PRO A 1068 -56.91 28.25 -25.60
CA PRO A 1068 -57.75 27.23 -26.21
C PRO A 1068 -57.15 26.67 -27.52
N GLY A 1069 -56.76 25.40 -27.51
CA GLY A 1069 -56.17 24.69 -28.65
C GLY A 1069 -54.67 24.96 -28.91
N VAL A 1070 -53.99 25.78 -28.10
CA VAL A 1070 -52.55 26.04 -28.17
C VAL A 1070 -51.85 25.37 -27.00
N PHE A 1071 -51.03 24.38 -27.32
CA PHE A 1071 -50.29 23.60 -26.34
C PHE A 1071 -48.81 23.96 -26.38
N VAL A 1072 -48.21 24.08 -25.22
CA VAL A 1072 -46.75 24.22 -25.04
C VAL A 1072 -46.27 23.19 -24.05
N SER A 1073 -45.06 22.68 -24.27
CA SER A 1073 -44.45 21.76 -23.32
C SER A 1073 -43.84 22.53 -22.15
N LYS A 1074 -43.90 21.97 -20.94
CA LYS A 1074 -43.28 22.48 -19.73
C LYS A 1074 -42.44 21.40 -19.07
N ILE A 1075 -41.26 21.76 -18.59
CA ILE A 1075 -40.40 20.88 -17.79
C ILE A 1075 -40.65 21.14 -16.30
N ASP A 1076 -40.78 20.06 -15.55
CA ASP A 1076 -40.70 20.05 -14.10
C ASP A 1076 -39.23 19.93 -13.68
N GLU A 1077 -38.69 21.01 -13.15
CA GLU A 1077 -37.28 21.15 -12.74
C GLU A 1077 -36.90 20.18 -11.62
N ALA A 1078 -37.85 19.83 -10.75
CA ALA A 1078 -37.61 18.94 -9.62
C ALA A 1078 -37.51 17.46 -10.05
N ILE A 1079 -38.07 17.12 -11.21
CA ILE A 1079 -38.04 15.76 -11.78
C ILE A 1079 -36.92 15.62 -12.81
N CYS A 1080 -36.60 16.69 -13.53
CA CYS A 1080 -35.64 16.65 -14.62
C CYS A 1080 -34.25 16.23 -14.12
N ARG A 1081 -33.70 15.15 -14.69
CA ARG A 1081 -32.32 14.69 -14.40
C ARG A 1081 -31.25 15.35 -15.27
N GLY A 1082 -31.64 16.29 -16.14
CA GLY A 1082 -30.70 16.95 -17.05
C GLY A 1082 -30.00 15.99 -18.01
N CYS A 1083 -30.65 14.90 -18.42
CA CYS A 1083 -30.05 13.92 -19.33
C CYS A 1083 -29.97 14.38 -20.80
N GLY A 1084 -30.69 15.47 -21.16
CA GLY A 1084 -30.69 16.01 -22.51
C GLY A 1084 -31.45 15.19 -23.57
N THR A 1085 -32.06 14.04 -23.23
CA THR A 1085 -32.80 13.22 -24.22
C THR A 1085 -33.89 14.03 -24.94
N CYS A 1086 -34.58 14.90 -24.20
CA CYS A 1086 -35.63 15.78 -24.74
C CYS A 1086 -35.09 16.87 -25.68
N VAL A 1087 -33.88 17.37 -25.44
CA VAL A 1087 -33.19 18.34 -26.28
C VAL A 1087 -32.89 17.70 -27.64
N ALA A 1088 -32.25 16.53 -27.64
CA ALA A 1088 -31.83 15.82 -28.85
C ALA A 1088 -32.98 15.44 -29.80
N HIS A 1089 -34.19 15.24 -29.27
CA HIS A 1089 -35.36 14.85 -30.08
C HIS A 1089 -36.33 16.01 -30.31
N CYS A 1090 -36.04 17.23 -29.84
CA CYS A 1090 -36.93 18.36 -30.08
C CYS A 1090 -36.89 18.76 -31.55
N PRO A 1091 -37.98 18.55 -32.32
CA PRO A 1091 -37.95 18.77 -33.76
C PRO A 1091 -38.04 20.26 -34.14
N SER A 1092 -38.24 21.14 -33.17
CA SER A 1092 -38.25 22.60 -33.36
C SER A 1092 -37.07 23.32 -32.71
N GLY A 1093 -36.17 22.60 -32.04
CA GLY A 1093 -35.09 23.21 -31.24
C GLY A 1093 -35.60 24.04 -30.06
N ALA A 1094 -36.87 23.88 -29.66
CA ALA A 1094 -37.47 24.66 -28.58
C ALA A 1094 -36.99 24.24 -27.17
N ILE A 1095 -36.23 23.16 -27.05
CA ILE A 1095 -35.75 22.64 -25.76
C ILE A 1095 -34.23 22.76 -25.76
N CYS A 1096 -33.68 23.41 -24.76
CA CYS A 1096 -32.25 23.45 -24.49
C CYS A 1096 -31.96 22.90 -23.09
N GLN A 1097 -30.70 22.61 -22.82
CA GLN A 1097 -30.27 22.21 -21.49
C GLN A 1097 -29.79 23.46 -20.75
N ASN A 1098 -30.28 23.68 -19.53
CA ASN A 1098 -29.94 24.88 -18.77
C ASN A 1098 -28.42 24.99 -18.60
N GLY A 1099 -27.85 26.12 -19.03
CA GLY A 1099 -26.40 26.36 -19.03
C GLY A 1099 -25.58 25.58 -20.05
N LEU A 1100 -26.21 24.82 -20.96
CA LEU A 1100 -25.56 24.10 -22.06
C LEU A 1100 -26.30 24.44 -23.37
N ASP A 1101 -25.96 25.60 -23.95
CA ASP A 1101 -26.58 26.10 -25.17
C ASP A 1101 -25.74 25.79 -26.43
N ASP A 1102 -26.37 25.97 -27.60
CA ASP A 1102 -25.70 25.74 -28.89
C ASP A 1102 -24.56 26.76 -29.15
N ASN A 1103 -24.55 27.91 -28.46
CA ASN A 1103 -23.50 28.91 -28.59
C ASN A 1103 -22.18 28.40 -28.02
N GLN A 1104 -22.20 27.64 -26.92
CA GLN A 1104 -21.01 26.99 -26.37
C GLN A 1104 -20.40 25.98 -27.33
N ILE A 1105 -21.24 25.22 -28.05
CA ILE A 1105 -20.80 24.26 -29.06
C ILE A 1105 -20.21 25.02 -30.25
N ALA A 1106 -20.90 26.05 -30.74
CA ALA A 1106 -20.43 26.90 -31.83
C ALA A 1106 -19.09 27.58 -31.48
N ALA A 1107 -18.97 28.17 -30.30
CA ALA A 1107 -17.76 28.79 -29.78
C ALA A 1107 -16.62 27.78 -29.64
N SER A 1108 -16.90 26.55 -29.18
CA SER A 1108 -15.91 25.45 -29.17
C SER A 1108 -15.42 25.10 -30.57
N LEU A 1109 -16.34 24.97 -31.53
CA LEU A 1109 -16.02 24.58 -32.90
C LEU A 1109 -15.25 25.69 -33.62
N GLU A 1110 -15.69 26.94 -33.48
CA GLU A 1110 -14.98 28.11 -34.00
C GLU A 1110 -13.57 28.18 -33.41
N ALA A 1111 -13.46 28.01 -32.09
CA ALA A 1111 -12.17 27.93 -31.41
C ALA A 1111 -11.33 26.78 -31.95
N LEU A 1112 -11.87 25.59 -32.23
CA LEU A 1112 -11.07 24.48 -32.76
C LEU A 1112 -10.67 24.66 -34.23
N LEU A 1113 -11.53 25.26 -35.05
CA LEU A 1113 -11.33 25.42 -36.50
C LEU A 1113 -10.49 26.67 -36.85
N THR A 1114 -10.43 27.65 -35.96
CA THR A 1114 -9.64 28.87 -36.16
C THR A 1114 -8.15 28.56 -35.99
N PRO A 1115 -7.27 28.85 -36.97
CA PRO A 1115 -5.84 28.72 -36.81
C PRO A 1115 -5.36 29.53 -35.61
N PHE A 1116 -4.55 28.92 -34.74
CA PHE A 1116 -4.03 29.56 -33.54
C PHE A 1116 -2.78 30.39 -33.85
#